data_AF-A0A0W8DLR1-F1
#
_entry.id   AF-A0A0W8DLR1-F1
#
_cell.length_a   1.000
_cell.length_b   1.000
_cell.length_c   1.000
_cell.angle_alpha   90.00
_cell.angle_beta   90.00
_cell.angle_gamma   90.00
#
_symmetry.space_group_name_H-M   'P 1'
#
loop_
_entity.id
_entity.type
_entity.pdbx_description
1 polymer ?
#
loop_
_entity_poly.entity_id
_entity_poly.type
_entity_poly.pdbx_seq_one_letter_code
_entity_poly.pdbx_strand_id
1 'polypeptide(L)'
;MLSVLEQTEVMKRSMLASTGEKKVLAKMLAEKDAKLLQLNEQMGFFKDALAQSRPHVERSQRVDVHYKEREHEITQDPVDADQAQSTLSTEQLARLAALEKDRVESILSIQNLEQQRNELEQQVIHFDMSKQAASQEKTQLRRDKQELERLIRLKEDEVSQRQAKATAKAEAEAQSAQTQLNLVTKQLNQAQQVLDTFRLDLKAAQTDNKQVQGTIRDLHHDLKVRNEDVERLSSKLTASNTNAENKTRLLQQTEARIEASSKEIERQQTLLEDQAHQIHELEAKLSRSVPVDDEELQNRQQREESAWHQRVSALEHALVAERQQTALFREQQRKALLMEQEKATHAVEQAQAVAAELATANLCLLERKRQREQEQKAFEEKLTEYGDRIADLSSDKGSLERELGTLRTQYQQLQQLKEKSENESAVNEKTLQEEVVAVKEELKNLTEIRENLDRELAYALATPRGKSARHHANISELRVELQKAKQKIAALEEQLSHNGSIRTSEIDGKLAQLSARERRVAEEQRSELVPVLEQTQGTVNTETTAPNAVAKPASEDIESWREMQQQWESLRQELQNIDWKLEEMCRQLEALYLEYIGTSLVPVGEGHSSRSLLSGFHGPNPFSDAVAAGRDTVPVAEQLKANRLLRRLLCHDESLENRVCQVKAEDHETFALALAREMAAMKGGYERQLEDLRGELRKTQQRRQLTSQRLRAELANERSRSQQTIAQLRERISELEAALRDQDKAWIAAHTQQQAILDQYEAATSDGERQRALQELAKLVGSEQRRRERERLSKLLAYCGASSVTVEHRDRALEEETVDAVLAALEVDVEE
;
A
#
# COMPACT_ATOMS: atom_id res chain seq x y z
N MET A 1 -22.26 -18.41 -8.01
CA MET A 1 -23.38 -18.31 -7.06
C MET A 1 -23.35 -19.38 -5.96
N LEU A 2 -23.00 -20.64 -6.25
CA LEU A 2 -22.92 -21.71 -5.24
C LEU A 2 -21.88 -21.44 -4.11
N SER A 3 -20.69 -20.94 -4.45
CA SER A 3 -19.63 -20.64 -3.47
C SER A 3 -19.99 -19.54 -2.46
N VAL A 4 -20.83 -18.56 -2.84
CA VAL A 4 -21.27 -17.48 -1.95
C VAL A 4 -22.35 -17.98 -0.96
N LEU A 5 -23.19 -18.92 -1.39
CA LEU A 5 -24.16 -19.58 -0.52
C LEU A 5 -23.46 -20.47 0.51
N GLU A 6 -22.42 -21.20 0.11
CA GLU A 6 -21.61 -22.00 1.04
C GLU A 6 -20.86 -21.14 2.06
N GLN A 7 -20.25 -20.02 1.63
CA GLN A 7 -19.58 -19.11 2.55
C GLN A 7 -20.55 -18.44 3.55
N THR A 8 -21.77 -18.10 3.12
CA THR A 8 -22.77 -17.52 4.01
C THR A 8 -23.37 -18.54 4.98
N GLU A 9 -23.49 -19.81 4.59
CA GLU A 9 -23.86 -20.89 5.53
C GLU A 9 -22.75 -21.17 6.56
N VAL A 10 -21.49 -21.21 6.14
CA VAL A 10 -20.34 -21.39 7.05
C VAL A 10 -20.26 -20.25 8.06
N MET A 11 -20.46 -19.01 7.61
CA MET A 11 -20.49 -17.84 8.49
C MET A 11 -21.66 -17.89 9.48
N LYS A 12 -22.86 -18.32 9.04
CA LYS A 12 -24.01 -18.53 9.93
C LYS A 12 -23.75 -19.63 10.98
N ARG A 13 -23.14 -20.76 10.58
CA ARG A 13 -22.78 -21.84 11.50
C ARG A 13 -21.72 -21.40 12.52
N SER A 14 -20.72 -20.61 12.10
CA SER A 14 -19.71 -20.03 12.99
C SER A 14 -20.31 -19.03 13.99
N MET A 15 -21.23 -18.16 13.54
CA MET A 15 -21.93 -17.23 14.42
C MET A 15 -22.84 -17.94 15.44
N LEU A 16 -23.50 -19.03 15.03
CA LEU A 16 -24.31 -19.86 15.93
C LEU A 16 -23.44 -20.62 16.96
N ALA A 17 -22.27 -21.11 16.55
CA ALA A 17 -21.31 -21.73 17.46
C ALA A 17 -20.76 -20.71 18.49
N SER A 18 -20.36 -19.52 18.02
CA SER A 18 -19.87 -18.44 18.90
C SER A 18 -20.93 -17.95 19.89
N THR A 19 -22.21 -17.90 19.48
CA THR A 19 -23.31 -17.56 20.39
C THR A 19 -23.63 -18.68 21.38
N GLY A 20 -23.45 -19.95 20.99
CA GLY A 20 -23.49 -21.10 21.90
C GLY A 20 -22.38 -21.04 22.96
N GLU A 21 -21.14 -20.80 22.54
CA GLU A 21 -19.98 -20.65 23.44
C GLU A 21 -20.16 -19.47 24.40
N LYS A 22 -20.67 -18.32 23.93
CA LYS A 22 -21.01 -17.18 24.79
C LYS A 22 -22.07 -17.51 25.84
N LYS A 23 -23.08 -18.30 25.49
CA LYS A 23 -24.10 -18.75 26.47
C LYS A 23 -23.52 -19.70 27.50
N VAL A 24 -22.60 -20.59 27.11
CA VAL A 24 -21.91 -21.49 28.04
C VAL A 24 -21.00 -20.71 28.98
N LEU A 25 -20.24 -19.73 28.47
CA LEU A 25 -19.41 -18.84 29.29
C LEU A 25 -20.24 -17.98 30.25
N ALA A 26 -21.37 -17.43 29.80
CA ALA A 26 -22.28 -16.69 30.66
C ALA A 26 -22.86 -17.56 31.80
N LYS A 27 -23.18 -18.82 31.50
CA LYS A 27 -23.64 -19.78 32.52
C LYS A 27 -22.53 -20.15 33.50
N MET A 28 -21.30 -20.35 33.03
CA MET A 28 -20.14 -20.60 33.90
C MET A 28 -19.81 -19.40 34.79
N LEU A 29 -19.92 -18.18 34.27
CA LEU A 29 -19.75 -16.96 35.08
C LEU A 29 -20.82 -16.87 36.17
N ALA A 30 -22.10 -17.11 35.82
CA ALA A 30 -23.18 -17.13 36.80
C ALA A 30 -22.98 -18.22 37.88
N GLU A 31 -22.50 -19.41 37.51
CA GLU A 31 -22.14 -20.45 38.49
C GLU A 31 -20.94 -20.07 39.37
N LYS A 32 -19.96 -19.34 38.83
CA LYS A 32 -18.81 -18.83 39.59
C LYS A 32 -19.23 -17.72 40.55
N ASP A 33 -20.11 -16.83 40.13
CA ASP A 33 -20.68 -15.77 40.97
C ASP A 33 -21.54 -16.37 42.11
N ALA A 34 -22.33 -17.41 41.82
CA ALA A 34 -23.06 -18.15 42.85
C ALA A 34 -22.12 -18.83 43.86
N LYS A 35 -20.99 -19.40 43.40
CA LYS A 35 -19.96 -19.97 44.29
C LYS A 35 -19.26 -18.91 45.13
N LEU A 36 -19.02 -17.71 44.58
CA LEU A 36 -18.44 -16.59 45.33
C LEU A 36 -19.41 -16.07 46.40
N LEU A 37 -20.71 -15.99 46.09
CA LEU A 37 -21.75 -15.65 47.08
C LEU A 37 -21.78 -16.69 48.21
N GLN A 38 -21.76 -17.98 47.87
CA GLN A 38 -21.72 -19.06 48.86
C GLN A 38 -20.45 -19.01 49.73
N LEU A 39 -19.29 -18.69 49.14
CA LEU A 39 -18.03 -18.54 49.89
C LEU A 39 -18.08 -17.31 50.82
N ASN A 40 -18.72 -16.23 50.37
CA ASN A 40 -18.88 -15.02 51.16
C ASN A 40 -19.84 -15.23 52.34
N GLU A 41 -20.91 -16.00 52.15
CA GLU A 41 -21.80 -16.45 53.23
C GLU A 41 -21.07 -17.37 54.22
N GLN A 42 -20.24 -18.30 53.73
CA GLN A 42 -19.40 -19.14 54.59
C GLN A 42 -18.40 -18.29 55.40
N MET A 43 -17.76 -17.29 54.79
CA MET A 43 -16.89 -16.36 55.54
C MET A 43 -17.66 -15.52 56.56
N GLY A 44 -18.91 -15.14 56.26
CA GLY A 44 -19.81 -14.51 57.22
C GLY A 44 -20.07 -15.42 58.43
N PHE A 45 -20.43 -16.68 58.18
CA PHE A 45 -20.58 -17.70 59.21
C PHE A 45 -19.30 -17.92 60.04
N PHE A 46 -18.12 -17.95 59.40
CA PHE A 46 -16.85 -18.05 60.11
C PHE A 46 -16.55 -16.81 60.96
N LYS A 47 -16.89 -15.61 60.49
CA LYS A 47 -16.79 -14.38 61.27
C LYS A 47 -17.71 -14.41 62.48
N ASP A 48 -18.94 -14.88 62.31
CA ASP A 48 -19.93 -14.97 63.39
C ASP A 48 -19.57 -16.07 64.40
N ALA A 49 -19.02 -17.20 63.94
CA ALA A 49 -18.46 -18.23 64.80
C ALA A 49 -17.20 -17.76 65.56
N LEU A 50 -16.37 -16.92 64.94
CA LEU A 50 -15.23 -16.27 65.61
C LEU A 50 -15.68 -15.19 66.61
N ALA A 51 -16.80 -14.51 66.33
CA ALA A 51 -17.40 -13.57 67.27
C ALA A 51 -18.03 -14.29 68.47
N GLN A 52 -18.63 -15.46 68.28
CA GLN A 52 -19.20 -16.30 69.35
C GLN A 52 -18.16 -17.08 70.16
N SER A 53 -16.97 -17.33 69.61
CA SER A 53 -15.86 -18.04 70.30
C SER A 53 -14.87 -17.10 71.01
N ARG A 54 -15.16 -15.79 71.10
CA ARG A 54 -14.48 -14.91 72.04
C ARG A 54 -14.91 -15.26 73.48
N PRO A 55 -14.00 -15.73 74.36
CA PRO A 55 -14.33 -15.87 75.78
C PRO A 55 -14.67 -14.48 76.36
N HIS A 56 -15.75 -14.41 77.12
CA HIS A 56 -16.04 -13.27 77.98
C HIS A 56 -14.82 -13.00 78.85
N VAL A 57 -14.15 -11.87 78.60
CA VAL A 57 -13.26 -11.26 79.57
C VAL A 57 -14.17 -10.78 80.71
N GLU A 58 -14.30 -11.61 81.74
CA GLU A 58 -14.80 -11.17 83.02
C GLU A 58 -13.93 -10.00 83.49
N ARG A 59 -14.56 -8.84 83.62
CA ARG A 59 -14.03 -7.74 84.41
C ARG A 59 -13.83 -8.26 85.84
N SER A 60 -12.62 -8.66 86.19
CA SER A 60 -12.22 -8.67 87.60
C SER A 60 -12.29 -7.23 88.10
N GLN A 61 -13.31 -6.97 88.91
CA GLN A 61 -13.38 -5.82 89.79
C GLN A 61 -12.04 -5.68 90.51
N ARG A 62 -11.39 -4.52 90.36
CA ARG A 62 -10.35 -4.10 91.29
C ARG A 62 -11.04 -3.87 92.63
N VAL A 63 -10.92 -4.84 93.53
CA VAL A 63 -11.15 -4.62 94.96
C VAL A 63 -9.83 -4.06 95.50
N ASP A 64 -9.82 -2.76 95.77
CA ASP A 64 -8.85 -2.13 96.66
C ASP A 64 -8.95 -2.81 98.02
N VAL A 65 -7.97 -3.66 98.36
CA VAL A 65 -7.78 -4.15 99.72
C VAL A 65 -6.73 -3.25 100.36
N HIS A 66 -7.21 -2.27 101.12
CA HIS A 66 -6.44 -1.56 102.13
C HIS A 66 -5.84 -2.57 103.12
N TYR A 67 -4.52 -2.76 103.10
CA TYR A 67 -3.80 -3.26 104.27
C TYR A 67 -3.84 -2.16 105.33
N LYS A 68 -4.67 -2.37 106.36
CA LYS A 68 -4.54 -1.66 107.63
C LYS A 68 -3.52 -2.41 108.48
N GLU A 69 -2.40 -1.74 108.75
CA GLU A 69 -1.54 -2.03 109.89
C GLU A 69 -2.42 -2.10 111.16
N ARG A 70 -2.38 -3.24 111.85
CA ARG A 70 -2.87 -3.36 113.23
C ARG A 70 -1.70 -3.82 114.07
N GLU A 71 -1.10 -2.83 114.71
CA GLU A 71 -0.37 -2.99 115.96
C GLU A 71 -1.24 -3.82 116.93
N HIS A 72 -0.65 -4.84 117.56
CA HIS A 72 -1.18 -5.45 118.76
C HIS A 72 -0.13 -5.27 119.86
N GLU A 73 -0.42 -4.31 120.72
CA GLU A 73 0.12 -4.16 122.06
C GLU A 73 0.00 -5.48 122.82
N ILE A 74 1.12 -5.95 123.37
CA ILE A 74 1.15 -7.00 124.38
C ILE A 74 0.98 -6.31 125.72
N THR A 75 -0.21 -6.44 126.29
CA THR A 75 -0.56 -6.03 127.65
C THR A 75 0.07 -7.01 128.64
N GLN A 76 0.92 -6.48 129.53
CA GLN A 76 1.30 -7.14 130.78
C GLN A 76 0.12 -7.09 131.74
N ASP A 77 -0.06 -8.15 132.53
CA ASP A 77 -0.73 -8.07 133.82
C ASP A 77 0.06 -8.85 134.89
N PRO A 78 -0.02 -8.42 136.16
CA PRO A 78 0.98 -8.65 137.20
C PRO A 78 0.67 -9.90 138.04
N VAL A 79 1.67 -10.40 138.77
CA VAL A 79 1.48 -11.39 139.83
C VAL A 79 2.11 -10.87 141.13
N ASP A 80 1.28 -10.85 142.17
CA ASP A 80 1.50 -10.30 143.50
C ASP A 80 2.56 -11.02 144.36
N ALA A 81 3.00 -10.28 145.38
CA ALA A 81 4.02 -10.63 146.36
C ALA A 81 3.49 -11.39 147.61
N ASP A 82 4.45 -12.00 148.31
CA ASP A 82 4.52 -12.32 149.74
C ASP A 82 3.59 -13.38 150.37
N GLN A 83 4.17 -14.45 150.94
CA GLN A 83 4.41 -14.59 152.40
C GLN A 83 4.89 -16.00 152.81
N ALA A 84 6.05 -16.00 153.50
CA ALA A 84 6.36 -16.63 154.79
C ALA A 84 6.10 -18.13 155.12
N GLN A 85 7.17 -18.70 155.70
CA GLN A 85 7.24 -19.70 156.80
C GLN A 85 7.35 -21.22 156.50
N SER A 86 8.58 -21.72 156.71
CA SER A 86 8.95 -22.80 157.65
C SER A 86 8.32 -24.20 157.47
N THR A 87 9.03 -25.15 156.86
CA THR A 87 9.81 -26.21 157.56
C THR A 87 10.64 -27.07 156.59
N LEU A 88 11.92 -27.13 156.88
CA LEU A 88 13.06 -27.93 156.39
C LEU A 88 12.84 -29.33 155.73
N SER A 89 13.51 -29.50 154.57
CA SER A 89 14.54 -30.53 154.29
C SER A 89 14.29 -31.64 153.26
N THR A 90 13.15 -31.71 152.56
CA THR A 90 12.97 -32.72 151.48
C THR A 90 12.40 -32.19 150.16
N GLU A 91 11.72 -31.04 150.14
CA GLU A 91 11.13 -30.45 148.92
C GLU A 91 12.12 -29.66 148.04
N GLN A 92 13.29 -29.26 148.57
CA GLN A 92 14.29 -28.48 147.81
C GLN A 92 14.97 -29.31 146.69
N LEU A 93 15.11 -30.63 146.87
CA LEU A 93 15.64 -31.54 145.85
C LEU A 93 14.65 -31.78 144.69
N ALA A 94 13.34 -31.84 144.99
CA ALA A 94 12.31 -32.01 143.96
C ALA A 94 12.15 -30.75 143.09
N ARG A 95 12.29 -29.54 143.67
CA ARG A 95 12.26 -28.28 142.91
C ARG A 95 13.48 -28.09 142.02
N LEU A 96 14.66 -28.52 142.44
CA LEU A 96 15.86 -28.48 141.58
C LEU A 96 15.73 -29.47 140.41
N ALA A 97 15.22 -30.68 140.64
CA ALA A 97 14.96 -31.63 139.57
C ALA A 97 13.85 -31.17 138.60
N ALA A 98 12.81 -30.49 139.09
CA ALA A 98 11.78 -29.88 138.24
C ALA A 98 12.33 -28.73 137.40
N LEU A 99 13.15 -27.84 137.99
CA LEU A 99 13.80 -26.75 137.26
C LEU A 99 14.81 -27.27 136.22
N GLU A 100 15.50 -28.37 136.50
CA GLU A 100 16.43 -28.98 135.55
C GLU A 100 15.69 -29.66 134.39
N LYS A 101 14.54 -30.30 134.67
CA LYS A 101 13.62 -30.80 133.64
C LYS A 101 13.06 -29.66 132.79
N ASP A 102 12.56 -28.59 133.40
CA ASP A 102 12.06 -27.40 132.69
C ASP A 102 13.15 -26.74 131.83
N ARG A 103 14.40 -26.73 132.32
CA ARG A 103 15.55 -26.23 131.54
C ARG A 103 15.85 -27.10 130.33
N VAL A 104 15.79 -28.43 130.46
CA VAL A 104 15.98 -29.36 129.34
C VAL A 104 14.82 -29.25 128.33
N GLU A 105 13.58 -29.16 128.80
CA GLU A 105 12.40 -28.94 127.94
C GLU A 105 12.48 -27.58 127.22
N SER A 106 12.98 -26.53 127.89
CA SER A 106 13.25 -25.24 127.26
C SER A 106 14.35 -25.31 126.20
N ILE A 107 15.45 -26.04 126.44
CA ILE A 107 16.52 -26.22 125.45
C ILE A 107 16.01 -27.00 124.23
N LEU A 108 15.23 -28.06 124.44
CA LEU A 108 14.62 -28.82 123.34
C LEU A 108 13.62 -27.96 122.56
N SER A 109 12.85 -27.11 123.24
CA SER A 109 11.95 -26.15 122.59
C SER A 109 12.72 -25.12 121.76
N ILE A 110 13.85 -24.60 122.26
CA ILE A 110 14.71 -23.66 121.52
C ILE A 110 15.30 -24.34 120.29
N GLN A 111 15.81 -25.57 120.42
CA GLN A 111 16.33 -26.34 119.28
C GLN A 111 15.27 -26.59 118.21
N ASN A 112 14.03 -26.90 118.63
CA ASN A 112 12.93 -27.11 117.69
C ASN A 112 12.54 -25.80 116.96
N LEU A 113 12.55 -24.67 117.66
CA LEU A 113 12.33 -23.35 117.05
C LEU A 113 13.47 -22.93 116.12
N GLU A 114 14.73 -23.26 116.44
CA GLU A 114 15.87 -23.05 115.56
C GLU A 114 15.78 -23.90 114.29
N GLN A 115 15.33 -25.15 114.42
CA GLN A 115 15.09 -26.02 113.27
C GLN A 115 13.98 -25.47 112.37
N GLN A 116 12.86 -25.02 112.94
CA GLN A 116 11.78 -24.35 112.18
C GLN A 116 12.26 -23.05 111.53
N ARG A 117 13.10 -22.27 112.21
CA ARG A 117 13.70 -21.06 111.64
C ARG A 117 14.56 -21.40 110.42
N ASN A 118 15.41 -22.42 110.52
CA ASN A 118 16.26 -22.85 109.42
C ASN A 118 15.44 -23.38 108.23
N GLU A 119 14.35 -24.12 108.49
CA GLU A 119 13.42 -24.59 107.44
C GLU A 119 12.71 -23.43 106.75
N LEU A 120 12.24 -22.43 107.51
CA LEU A 120 11.64 -21.22 106.95
C LEU A 120 12.65 -20.39 106.15
N GLU A 121 13.90 -20.29 106.61
CA GLU A 121 14.96 -19.58 105.91
C GLU A 121 15.29 -20.24 104.56
N GLN A 122 15.31 -21.58 104.51
CA GLN A 122 15.45 -22.32 103.24
C GLN A 122 14.25 -22.11 102.31
N GLN A 123 13.02 -22.07 102.83
CA GLN A 123 11.83 -21.79 102.02
C GLN A 123 11.84 -20.36 101.46
N VAL A 124 12.29 -19.38 102.24
CA VAL A 124 12.44 -17.99 101.77
C VAL A 124 13.48 -17.90 100.67
N ILE A 125 14.63 -18.54 100.84
CA ILE A 125 15.68 -18.59 99.80
C ILE A 125 15.14 -19.23 98.51
N HIS A 126 14.41 -20.35 98.62
CA HIS A 126 13.81 -21.01 97.47
C HIS A 126 12.75 -20.13 96.78
N PHE A 127 11.92 -19.44 97.56
CA PHE A 127 10.94 -18.50 97.06
C PHE A 127 11.59 -17.32 96.33
N ASP A 128 12.67 -16.76 96.88
CA ASP A 128 13.41 -15.67 96.25
C ASP A 128 14.10 -16.11 94.95
N MET A 129 14.66 -17.33 94.91
CA MET A 129 15.19 -17.91 93.67
C MET A 129 14.10 -18.10 92.62
N SER A 130 12.93 -18.63 93.00
CA SER A 130 11.79 -18.81 92.10
C SER A 130 11.25 -17.46 91.58
N LYS A 131 11.19 -16.45 92.45
CA LYS A 131 10.80 -15.08 92.10
C LYS A 131 11.80 -14.43 91.13
N GLN A 132 13.10 -14.67 91.33
CA GLN A 132 14.14 -14.22 90.40
C GLN A 132 14.02 -14.92 89.04
N ALA A 133 13.83 -16.24 89.00
CA ALA A 133 13.61 -17.00 87.77
C ALA A 133 12.37 -16.49 87.00
N ALA A 134 11.24 -16.31 87.68
CA ALA A 134 10.02 -15.76 87.08
C ALA A 134 10.22 -14.32 86.56
N SER A 135 11.04 -13.51 87.24
CA SER A 135 11.39 -12.17 86.78
C SER A 135 12.24 -12.20 85.51
N GLN A 136 13.21 -13.13 85.43
CA GLN A 136 14.06 -13.33 84.26
C GLN A 136 13.24 -13.82 83.07
N GLU A 137 12.37 -14.82 83.28
CA GLU A 137 11.44 -15.33 82.26
C GLU A 137 10.51 -14.22 81.75
N LYS A 138 9.96 -13.39 82.64
CA LYS A 138 9.15 -12.23 82.25
C LYS A 138 9.93 -11.22 81.42
N THR A 139 11.22 -11.00 81.70
CA THR A 139 12.05 -10.14 80.85
C THR A 139 12.34 -10.77 79.49
N GLN A 140 12.53 -12.10 79.44
CA GLN A 140 12.77 -12.82 78.19
C GLN A 140 11.53 -12.78 77.30
N LEU A 141 10.35 -13.11 77.83
CA LEU A 141 9.09 -13.05 77.09
C LEU A 141 8.78 -11.65 76.54
N ARG A 142 9.23 -10.58 77.22
CA ARG A 142 9.11 -9.21 76.70
C ARG A 142 10.01 -8.96 75.49
N ARG A 143 11.22 -9.51 75.49
CA ARG A 143 12.14 -9.42 74.33
C ARG A 143 11.58 -10.21 73.16
N ASP A 144 11.18 -11.46 73.40
CA ASP A 144 10.62 -12.34 72.37
C ASP A 144 9.34 -11.73 71.76
N LYS A 145 8.47 -11.12 72.59
CA LYS A 145 7.29 -10.38 72.10
C LYS A 145 7.69 -9.23 71.16
N GLN A 146 8.67 -8.42 71.53
CA GLN A 146 9.12 -7.30 70.69
C GLN A 146 9.75 -7.79 69.38
N GLU A 147 10.45 -8.92 69.41
CA GLU A 147 11.03 -9.55 68.22
C GLU A 147 9.95 -10.09 67.28
N LEU A 148 8.93 -10.77 67.82
CA LEU A 148 7.77 -11.22 67.06
C LEU A 148 6.99 -10.05 66.44
N GLU A 149 6.77 -8.97 67.18
CA GLU A 149 6.12 -7.76 66.64
C GLU A 149 6.93 -7.14 65.48
N ARG A 150 8.26 -7.15 65.55
CA ARG A 150 9.12 -6.71 64.44
C ARG A 150 9.01 -7.63 63.23
N LEU A 151 9.03 -8.94 63.43
CA LEU A 151 8.89 -9.92 62.34
C LEU A 151 7.53 -9.85 61.66
N ILE A 152 6.45 -9.63 62.43
CA ILE A 152 5.10 -9.44 61.89
C ILE A 152 5.07 -8.21 60.98
N ARG A 153 5.60 -7.05 61.44
CA ARG A 153 5.65 -5.84 60.62
C ARG A 153 6.45 -6.02 59.34
N LEU A 154 7.62 -6.66 59.41
CA LEU A 154 8.42 -6.97 58.23
C LEU A 154 7.67 -7.87 57.25
N LYS A 155 6.90 -8.85 57.73
CA LYS A 155 6.06 -9.71 56.88
C LYS A 155 4.87 -8.96 56.28
N GLU A 156 4.23 -8.07 57.04
CA GLU A 156 3.18 -7.19 56.54
C GLU A 156 3.69 -6.25 55.44
N ASP A 157 4.89 -5.69 55.60
CA ASP A 157 5.55 -4.85 54.59
C ASP A 157 5.92 -5.65 53.34
N GLU A 158 6.49 -6.85 53.49
CA GLU A 158 6.79 -7.76 52.38
C GLU A 158 5.53 -8.15 51.60
N VAL A 159 4.44 -8.47 52.29
CA VAL A 159 3.15 -8.81 51.68
C VAL A 159 2.57 -7.59 50.96
N SER A 160 2.61 -6.42 51.59
CA SER A 160 2.13 -5.16 51.00
C SER A 160 2.92 -4.81 49.74
N GLN A 161 4.24 -4.97 49.75
CA GLN A 161 5.09 -4.76 48.57
C GLN A 161 4.81 -5.78 47.46
N ARG A 162 4.62 -7.07 47.80
CA ARG A 162 4.25 -8.09 46.81
C ARG A 162 2.89 -7.79 46.20
N GLN A 163 1.93 -7.37 47.01
CA GLN A 163 0.60 -6.98 46.54
C GLN A 163 0.67 -5.76 45.61
N ALA A 164 1.41 -4.71 45.99
CA ALA A 164 1.61 -3.53 45.15
C ALA A 164 2.31 -3.85 43.83
N LYS A 165 3.31 -4.75 43.84
CA LYS A 165 3.96 -5.22 42.61
C LYS A 165 3.01 -6.06 41.74
N ALA A 166 2.18 -6.89 42.34
CA ALA A 166 1.19 -7.69 41.61
C ALA A 166 0.10 -6.80 40.99
N THR A 167 -0.39 -5.78 41.71
CA THR A 167 -1.38 -4.83 41.17
C THR A 167 -0.78 -3.98 40.06
N ALA A 168 0.44 -3.45 40.24
CA ALA A 168 1.12 -2.68 39.18
C ALA A 168 1.36 -3.51 37.92
N LYS A 169 1.71 -4.80 38.07
CA LYS A 169 1.86 -5.72 36.93
C LYS A 169 0.52 -5.97 36.23
N ALA A 170 -0.55 -6.21 36.99
CA ALA A 170 -1.88 -6.41 36.44
C ALA A 170 -2.41 -5.14 35.72
N GLU A 171 -2.15 -3.95 36.25
CA GLU A 171 -2.49 -2.68 35.62
C GLU A 171 -1.72 -2.47 34.32
N ALA A 172 -0.42 -2.77 34.28
CA ALA A 172 0.39 -2.68 33.06
C ALA A 172 -0.10 -3.67 31.98
N GLU A 173 -0.45 -4.90 32.37
CA GLU A 173 -1.04 -5.90 31.47
C GLU A 173 -2.41 -5.45 30.95
N ALA A 174 -3.27 -4.88 31.80
CA ALA A 174 -4.56 -4.33 31.40
C ALA A 174 -4.42 -3.13 30.44
N GLN A 175 -3.47 -2.24 30.68
CA GLN A 175 -3.18 -1.11 29.77
C GLN A 175 -2.66 -1.62 28.42
N SER A 176 -1.76 -2.60 28.41
CA SER A 176 -1.28 -3.24 27.19
C SER A 176 -2.44 -3.86 26.40
N ALA A 177 -3.30 -4.65 27.06
CA ALA A 177 -4.48 -5.23 26.43
C ALA A 177 -5.45 -4.16 25.87
N GLN A 178 -5.65 -3.06 26.59
CA GLN A 178 -6.47 -1.94 26.12
C GLN A 178 -5.88 -1.25 24.88
N THR A 179 -4.55 -1.05 24.82
CA THR A 179 -3.90 -0.49 23.63
C THR A 179 -4.01 -1.40 22.41
N GLN A 180 -3.87 -2.72 22.61
CA GLN A 180 -4.07 -3.72 21.55
C GLN A 180 -5.53 -3.73 21.06
N LEU A 181 -6.50 -3.70 21.97
CA LEU A 181 -7.93 -3.61 21.61
C LEU A 181 -8.23 -2.35 20.80
N ASN A 182 -7.68 -1.19 21.21
CA ASN A 182 -7.85 0.07 20.49
C ASN A 182 -7.24 0.01 19.08
N LEU A 183 -6.09 -0.65 18.92
CA LEU A 183 -5.45 -0.85 17.62
C LEU A 183 -6.31 -1.73 16.71
N VAL A 184 -6.78 -2.88 17.20
CA VAL A 184 -7.66 -3.79 16.44
C VAL A 184 -8.97 -3.09 16.07
N THR A 185 -9.53 -2.29 16.97
CA THR A 185 -10.74 -1.50 16.69
C THR A 185 -10.51 -0.47 15.58
N LYS A 186 -9.35 0.21 15.57
CA LYS A 186 -8.98 1.12 14.47
C LYS A 186 -8.82 0.38 13.14
N GLN A 187 -8.16 -0.78 13.14
CA GLN A 187 -7.98 -1.60 11.94
C GLN A 187 -9.33 -2.11 11.40
N LEU A 188 -10.24 -2.53 12.29
CA LEU A 188 -11.59 -2.94 11.91
C LEU A 188 -12.37 -1.79 11.27
N ASN A 189 -12.30 -0.59 11.84
CA ASN A 189 -12.96 0.59 11.28
C ASN A 189 -12.38 0.98 9.91
N GLN A 190 -11.06 0.89 9.73
CA GLN A 190 -10.41 1.12 8.44
C GLN A 190 -10.85 0.09 7.40
N ALA A 191 -10.87 -1.20 7.76
CA ALA A 191 -11.35 -2.26 6.87
C ALA A 191 -12.83 -2.07 6.50
N GLN A 192 -13.67 -1.63 7.44
CA GLN A 192 -15.07 -1.33 7.18
C GLN A 192 -15.24 -0.18 6.19
N GLN A 193 -14.46 0.91 6.34
CA GLN A 193 -14.46 2.03 5.39
C GLN A 193 -14.05 1.58 3.98
N VAL A 194 -13.01 0.75 3.86
CA VAL A 194 -12.55 0.20 2.58
C VAL A 194 -13.61 -0.69 1.93
N LEU A 195 -14.34 -1.49 2.72
CA LEU A 195 -15.46 -2.29 2.20
C LEU A 195 -16.60 -1.42 1.69
N ASP A 196 -16.89 -0.30 2.37
CA ASP A 196 -17.95 0.61 1.94
C ASP A 196 -17.55 1.39 0.68
N THR A 197 -16.27 1.76 0.51
CA THR A 197 -15.79 2.31 -0.77
C THR A 197 -15.90 1.30 -1.90
N PHE A 198 -15.50 0.04 -1.70
CA PHE A 198 -15.65 -1.00 -2.73
C PHE A 198 -17.11 -1.26 -3.11
N ARG A 199 -18.05 -1.13 -2.16
CA ARG A 199 -19.49 -1.25 -2.45
C ARG A 199 -20.00 -0.09 -3.31
N LEU A 200 -19.49 1.12 -3.12
CA LEU A 200 -19.84 2.27 -3.96
C LEU A 200 -19.26 2.11 -5.36
N ASP A 201 -18.01 1.69 -5.48
CA ASP A 201 -17.36 1.44 -6.77
C ASP A 201 -18.07 0.33 -7.55
N LEU A 202 -18.49 -0.74 -6.87
CA LEU A 202 -19.27 -1.81 -7.49
C LEU A 202 -20.62 -1.31 -8.04
N LYS A 203 -21.31 -0.41 -7.30
CA LYS A 203 -22.56 0.20 -7.78
C LYS A 203 -22.32 1.10 -8.99
N ALA A 204 -21.24 1.89 -8.98
CA ALA A 204 -20.86 2.73 -10.12
C ALA A 204 -20.53 1.88 -11.36
N ALA A 205 -19.74 0.81 -11.20
CA ALA A 205 -19.45 -0.12 -12.28
C ALA A 205 -20.72 -0.80 -12.83
N GLN A 206 -21.70 -1.12 -11.97
CA GLN A 206 -22.99 -1.66 -12.40
C GLN A 206 -23.82 -0.65 -13.19
N THR A 207 -23.81 0.64 -12.82
CA THR A 207 -24.51 1.69 -13.59
C THR A 207 -23.84 1.91 -14.95
N ASP A 208 -22.51 1.92 -15.00
CA ASP A 208 -21.75 2.07 -16.24
C ASP A 208 -22.01 0.88 -17.18
N ASN A 209 -22.03 -0.35 -16.64
CA ASN A 209 -22.36 -1.54 -17.43
C ASN A 209 -23.78 -1.46 -18.01
N LYS A 210 -24.77 -1.01 -17.24
CA LYS A 210 -26.13 -0.78 -17.75
C LYS A 210 -26.17 0.26 -18.86
N GLN A 211 -25.38 1.33 -18.74
CA GLN A 211 -25.27 2.37 -19.77
C GLN A 211 -24.64 1.81 -21.05
N VAL A 212 -23.54 1.06 -20.93
CA VAL A 212 -22.87 0.39 -22.06
C VAL A 212 -23.81 -0.63 -22.73
N GLN A 213 -24.59 -1.39 -21.96
CA GLN A 213 -25.60 -2.28 -22.54
C GLN A 213 -26.73 -1.52 -23.26
N GLY A 214 -27.04 -0.29 -22.84
CA GLY A 214 -27.95 0.61 -23.56
C GLY A 214 -27.36 1.02 -24.91
N THR A 215 -26.13 1.54 -24.91
CA THR A 215 -25.46 1.97 -26.15
C THR A 215 -25.25 0.82 -27.13
N ILE A 216 -24.92 -0.38 -26.65
CA ILE A 216 -24.80 -1.58 -27.51
C ILE A 216 -26.15 -1.92 -28.17
N ARG A 217 -27.27 -1.79 -27.45
CA ARG A 217 -28.61 -2.02 -28.01
C ARG A 217 -28.96 -0.98 -29.07
N ASP A 218 -28.66 0.29 -28.82
CA ASP A 218 -28.89 1.38 -29.77
C ASP A 218 -28.05 1.18 -31.04
N LEU A 219 -26.76 0.84 -30.91
CA LEU A 219 -25.89 0.54 -32.04
C LEU A 219 -26.35 -0.69 -32.84
N HIS A 220 -26.86 -1.73 -32.18
CA HIS A 220 -27.44 -2.89 -32.87
C HIS A 220 -28.70 -2.49 -33.66
N HIS A 221 -29.52 -1.60 -33.12
CA HIS A 221 -30.69 -1.09 -33.82
C HIS A 221 -30.29 -0.28 -35.05
N ASP A 222 -29.33 0.64 -34.91
CA ASP A 222 -28.81 1.46 -36.01
C ASP A 222 -28.18 0.59 -37.11
N LEU A 223 -27.39 -0.42 -36.74
CA LEU A 223 -26.83 -1.38 -37.70
C LEU A 223 -27.92 -2.16 -38.43
N LYS A 224 -28.99 -2.56 -37.74
CA LYS A 224 -30.13 -3.23 -38.38
C LYS A 224 -30.81 -2.33 -39.41
N VAL A 225 -31.11 -1.08 -39.04
CA VAL A 225 -31.72 -0.10 -39.95
C VAL A 225 -30.81 0.15 -41.16
N ARG A 226 -29.49 0.29 -40.95
CA ARG A 226 -28.53 0.48 -42.04
C ARG A 226 -28.45 -0.75 -42.96
N ASN A 227 -28.51 -1.96 -42.43
CA ASN A 227 -28.58 -3.17 -43.26
C ASN A 227 -29.85 -3.19 -44.10
N GLU A 228 -31.00 -2.86 -43.53
CA GLU A 228 -32.26 -2.76 -44.28
C GLU A 228 -32.18 -1.70 -45.39
N ASP A 229 -31.51 -0.56 -45.15
CA ASP A 229 -31.29 0.47 -46.18
C ASP A 229 -30.33 0.00 -47.29
N VAL A 230 -29.27 -0.73 -46.95
CA VAL A 230 -28.34 -1.33 -47.93
C VAL A 230 -29.08 -2.35 -48.79
N GLU A 231 -29.93 -3.20 -48.20
CA GLU A 231 -30.76 -4.14 -48.95
C GLU A 231 -31.71 -3.43 -49.92
N ARG A 232 -32.37 -2.35 -49.47
CA ARG A 232 -33.24 -1.51 -50.33
C ARG A 232 -32.45 -0.87 -51.48
N LEU A 233 -31.26 -0.33 -51.20
CA LEU A 233 -30.42 0.28 -52.24
C LEU A 233 -29.91 -0.77 -53.24
N SER A 234 -29.54 -1.96 -52.76
CA SER A 234 -29.15 -3.09 -53.60
C SER A 234 -30.29 -3.54 -54.52
N SER A 235 -31.52 -3.61 -54.00
CA SER A 235 -32.72 -3.89 -54.81
C SER A 235 -33.00 -2.80 -55.86
N LYS A 236 -32.79 -1.52 -55.52
CA LYS A 236 -32.90 -0.42 -56.49
C LYS A 236 -31.82 -0.48 -57.57
N LEU A 237 -30.59 -0.82 -57.19
CA LEU A 237 -29.46 -0.93 -58.13
C LEU A 237 -29.69 -2.08 -59.12
N THR A 238 -30.11 -3.26 -58.64
CA THR A 238 -30.44 -4.39 -59.51
C THR A 238 -31.57 -4.05 -60.47
N ALA A 239 -32.64 -3.38 -60.01
CA ALA A 239 -33.70 -2.89 -60.88
C ALA A 239 -33.20 -1.89 -61.93
N SER A 240 -32.34 -0.94 -61.54
CA SER A 240 -31.74 0.02 -62.48
C SER A 240 -30.83 -0.69 -63.50
N ASN A 241 -30.07 -1.70 -63.09
CA ASN A 241 -29.17 -2.44 -63.98
C ASN A 241 -29.96 -3.24 -65.02
N THR A 242 -31.04 -3.93 -64.61
CA THR A 242 -31.93 -4.62 -65.57
C THR A 242 -32.58 -3.64 -66.56
N ASN A 243 -32.95 -2.43 -66.12
CA ASN A 243 -33.48 -1.39 -67.00
C ASN A 243 -32.41 -0.87 -67.98
N ALA A 244 -31.17 -0.68 -67.51
CA ALA A 244 -30.06 -0.31 -68.36
C ALA A 244 -29.81 -1.39 -69.43
N GLU A 245 -29.72 -2.66 -69.04
CA GLU A 245 -29.57 -3.81 -69.96
C GLU A 245 -30.70 -3.87 -71.01
N ASN A 246 -31.94 -3.61 -70.60
CA ASN A 246 -33.08 -3.54 -71.52
C ASN A 246 -32.95 -2.38 -72.52
N LYS A 247 -32.48 -1.21 -72.08
CA LYS A 247 -32.20 -0.07 -72.97
C LYS A 247 -31.06 -0.39 -73.94
N THR A 248 -29.99 -1.05 -73.50
CA THR A 248 -28.89 -1.46 -74.39
C THR A 248 -29.37 -2.44 -75.45
N ARG A 249 -30.23 -3.40 -75.09
CA ARG A 249 -30.87 -4.30 -76.06
C ARG A 249 -31.74 -3.55 -77.07
N LEU A 250 -32.50 -2.57 -76.61
CA LEU A 250 -33.34 -1.75 -77.49
C LEU A 250 -32.47 -0.93 -78.47
N LEU A 251 -31.37 -0.35 -77.98
CA LEU A 251 -30.41 0.39 -78.80
C LEU A 251 -29.77 -0.51 -79.88
N GLN A 252 -29.30 -1.71 -79.50
CA GLN A 252 -28.77 -2.69 -80.46
C GLN A 252 -29.80 -3.06 -81.54
N GLN A 253 -31.08 -3.19 -81.16
CA GLN A 253 -32.16 -3.45 -82.12
C GLN A 253 -32.38 -2.25 -83.07
N THR A 254 -32.29 -1.02 -82.56
CA THR A 254 -32.41 0.18 -83.41
C THR A 254 -31.19 0.38 -84.31
N GLU A 255 -29.97 0.10 -83.82
CA GLU A 255 -28.75 0.14 -84.62
C GLU A 255 -28.83 -0.86 -85.78
N ALA A 256 -29.28 -2.09 -85.53
CA ALA A 256 -29.48 -3.08 -86.59
C ALA A 256 -30.50 -2.62 -87.65
N ARG A 257 -31.55 -1.89 -87.25
CA ARG A 257 -32.52 -1.29 -88.18
C ARG A 257 -31.91 -0.14 -88.99
N ILE A 258 -31.13 0.72 -88.34
CA ILE A 258 -30.43 1.83 -89.01
C ILE A 258 -29.44 1.27 -90.02
N GLU A 259 -28.64 0.26 -89.66
CA GLU A 259 -27.69 -0.39 -90.56
C GLU A 259 -28.41 -1.00 -91.78
N ALA A 260 -29.56 -1.65 -91.57
CA ALA A 260 -30.39 -2.15 -92.67
C ALA A 260 -30.89 -1.02 -93.59
N SER A 261 -31.33 0.11 -93.01
CA SER A 261 -31.76 1.28 -93.79
C SER A 261 -30.59 1.96 -94.51
N SER A 262 -29.40 2.00 -93.92
CA SER A 262 -28.19 2.55 -94.53
C SER A 262 -27.79 1.75 -95.77
N LYS A 263 -27.83 0.42 -95.69
CA LYS A 263 -27.59 -0.47 -96.84
C LYS A 263 -28.62 -0.28 -97.96
N GLU A 264 -29.86 0.07 -97.61
CA GLU A 264 -30.89 0.38 -98.59
C GLU A 264 -30.68 1.76 -99.25
N ILE A 265 -30.29 2.78 -98.45
CA ILE A 265 -29.91 4.09 -98.98
C ILE A 265 -28.70 3.98 -99.91
N GLU A 266 -27.68 3.21 -99.54
CA GLU A 266 -26.52 2.95 -100.42
C GLU A 266 -26.95 2.34 -101.76
N ARG A 267 -27.89 1.38 -101.74
CA ARG A 267 -28.48 0.86 -102.99
C ARG A 267 -29.18 1.93 -103.80
N GLN A 268 -30.02 2.75 -103.16
CA GLN A 268 -30.72 3.84 -103.85
C GLN A 268 -29.75 4.89 -104.40
N GLN A 269 -28.65 5.16 -103.68
CA GLN A 269 -27.63 6.10 -104.11
C GLN A 269 -26.88 5.61 -105.34
N THR A 270 -26.49 4.32 -105.40
CA THR A 270 -25.89 3.76 -106.62
C THR A 270 -26.83 3.85 -107.84
N LEU A 271 -28.14 3.66 -107.63
CA LEU A 271 -29.14 3.82 -108.69
C LEU A 271 -29.25 5.29 -109.15
N LEU A 272 -29.21 6.24 -108.22
CA LEU A 272 -29.24 7.67 -108.54
C LEU A 272 -27.95 8.13 -109.24
N GLU A 273 -26.79 7.59 -108.86
CA GLU A 273 -25.51 7.85 -109.54
C GLU A 273 -25.53 7.36 -110.99
N ASP A 274 -26.10 6.18 -111.25
CA ASP A 274 -26.31 5.67 -112.62
C ASP A 274 -27.26 6.59 -113.43
N GLN A 275 -28.32 7.09 -112.80
CA GLN A 275 -29.24 8.06 -113.43
C GLN A 275 -28.57 9.41 -113.66
N ALA A 276 -27.77 9.90 -112.71
CA ALA A 276 -27.02 11.14 -112.82
C ALA A 276 -25.97 11.07 -113.94
N HIS A 277 -25.32 9.92 -114.13
CA HIS A 277 -24.43 9.70 -115.26
C HIS A 277 -25.18 9.79 -116.61
N GLN A 278 -26.40 9.26 -116.71
CA GLN A 278 -27.23 9.44 -117.91
C GLN A 278 -27.65 10.89 -118.12
N ILE A 279 -27.97 11.63 -117.05
CA ILE A 279 -28.29 13.06 -117.13
C ILE A 279 -27.06 13.87 -117.54
N HIS A 280 -25.88 13.61 -116.99
CA HIS A 280 -24.64 14.27 -117.39
C HIS A 280 -24.27 14.00 -118.85
N GLU A 281 -24.54 12.81 -119.40
CA GLU A 281 -24.41 12.56 -120.84
C GLU A 281 -25.40 13.39 -121.68
N LEU A 282 -26.59 13.70 -121.14
CA LEU A 282 -27.60 14.55 -121.78
C LEU A 282 -27.26 16.04 -121.62
N GLU A 283 -26.77 16.46 -120.46
CA GLU A 283 -26.31 17.81 -120.17
C GLU A 283 -25.04 18.15 -120.97
N ALA A 284 -24.06 17.23 -121.09
CA ALA A 284 -22.89 17.42 -121.95
C ALA A 284 -23.25 17.63 -123.44
N LYS A 285 -24.43 17.16 -123.88
CA LYS A 285 -25.00 17.45 -125.21
C LYS A 285 -25.69 18.82 -125.25
N LEU A 286 -26.23 19.29 -124.12
CA LEU A 286 -26.92 20.57 -123.97
C LEU A 286 -25.96 21.75 -123.78
N SER A 287 -24.84 21.57 -123.06
CA SER A 287 -23.83 22.59 -122.76
C SER A 287 -23.00 23.06 -123.98
N ARG A 288 -23.25 22.51 -125.18
CA ARG A 288 -22.70 23.03 -126.45
C ARG A 288 -23.47 24.24 -127.00
N SER A 289 -24.57 24.64 -126.37
CA SER A 289 -25.38 25.77 -126.79
C SER A 289 -25.70 26.66 -125.59
N VAL A 290 -25.35 27.94 -125.72
CA VAL A 290 -25.80 29.13 -124.98
C VAL A 290 -24.69 29.80 -124.14
N PRO A 291 -24.22 31.00 -124.53
CA PRO A 291 -23.55 31.95 -123.66
C PRO A 291 -24.56 32.87 -122.97
N VAL A 292 -24.32 33.19 -121.69
CA VAL A 292 -25.13 34.11 -120.87
C VAL A 292 -24.21 35.23 -120.36
N ASP A 293 -24.70 36.46 -120.34
CA ASP A 293 -23.97 37.68 -119.94
C ASP A 293 -23.60 37.70 -118.44
N ASP A 294 -22.31 37.92 -118.15
CA ASP A 294 -21.64 37.64 -116.85
C ASP A 294 -21.62 38.80 -115.83
N GLU A 295 -21.96 40.04 -116.20
CA GLU A 295 -21.60 41.21 -115.37
C GLU A 295 -22.55 41.53 -114.19
N GLU A 296 -23.85 41.26 -114.30
CA GLU A 296 -24.79 41.47 -113.17
C GLU A 296 -24.74 40.34 -112.14
N LEU A 297 -24.42 39.12 -112.59
CA LEU A 297 -24.19 37.96 -111.73
C LEU A 297 -22.93 38.13 -110.88
N GLN A 298 -21.83 38.63 -111.47
CA GLN A 298 -20.60 38.93 -110.73
C GLN A 298 -20.81 39.99 -109.64
N ASN A 299 -21.61 41.04 -109.91
CA ASN A 299 -21.86 42.09 -108.93
C ASN A 299 -22.76 41.63 -107.76
N ARG A 300 -23.71 40.71 -108.01
CA ARG A 300 -24.49 40.07 -106.93
C ARG A 300 -23.63 39.09 -106.13
N GLN A 301 -22.83 38.27 -106.81
CA GLN A 301 -21.90 37.34 -106.17
C GLN A 301 -20.91 38.07 -105.27
N GLN A 302 -20.30 39.18 -105.72
CA GLN A 302 -19.37 39.95 -104.89
C GLN A 302 -20.01 40.53 -103.62
N ARG A 303 -21.27 40.97 -103.68
CA ARG A 303 -21.98 41.47 -102.49
C ARG A 303 -22.30 40.33 -101.52
N GLU A 304 -22.77 39.20 -102.04
CA GLU A 304 -23.04 38.01 -101.25
C GLU A 304 -21.76 37.45 -100.62
N GLU A 305 -20.66 37.40 -101.36
CA GLU A 305 -19.32 37.03 -100.88
C GLU A 305 -18.86 37.97 -99.77
N SER A 306 -19.02 39.29 -99.92
CA SER A 306 -18.65 40.25 -98.87
C SER A 306 -19.46 40.08 -97.58
N ALA A 307 -20.76 39.81 -97.70
CA ALA A 307 -21.62 39.52 -96.55
C ALA A 307 -21.27 38.17 -95.92
N TRP A 308 -20.88 37.19 -96.73
CA TRP A 308 -20.44 35.88 -96.27
C TRP A 308 -19.11 35.99 -95.52
N HIS A 309 -18.13 36.74 -96.05
CA HIS A 309 -16.86 37.02 -95.37
C HIS A 309 -17.06 37.71 -94.03
N GLN A 310 -17.95 38.70 -93.94
CA GLN A 310 -18.29 39.35 -92.66
C GLN A 310 -18.88 38.37 -91.64
N ARG A 311 -19.81 37.50 -92.07
CA ARG A 311 -20.40 36.47 -91.20
C ARG A 311 -19.35 35.45 -90.75
N VAL A 312 -18.46 35.03 -91.65
CA VAL A 312 -17.36 34.12 -91.30
C VAL A 312 -16.41 34.75 -90.29
N SER A 313 -15.98 35.99 -90.49
CA SER A 313 -15.12 36.69 -89.53
C SER A 313 -15.80 36.85 -88.16
N ALA A 314 -17.11 37.12 -88.12
CA ALA A 314 -17.86 37.18 -86.87
C ALA A 314 -17.91 35.82 -86.16
N LEU A 315 -18.13 34.72 -86.90
CA LEU A 315 -18.11 33.36 -86.37
C LEU A 315 -16.70 32.93 -85.91
N GLU A 316 -15.64 33.34 -86.62
CA GLU A 316 -14.26 33.09 -86.22
C GLU A 316 -13.92 33.80 -84.90
N HIS A 317 -14.32 35.07 -84.75
CA HIS A 317 -14.15 35.78 -83.49
C HIS A 317 -14.93 35.14 -82.33
N ALA A 318 -16.18 34.72 -82.57
CA ALA A 318 -16.98 34.01 -81.57
C ALA A 318 -16.36 32.66 -81.18
N LEU A 319 -15.84 31.90 -82.17
CA LEU A 319 -15.16 30.63 -81.94
C LEU A 319 -13.87 30.82 -81.12
N VAL A 320 -13.09 31.88 -81.40
CA VAL A 320 -11.89 32.21 -80.64
C VAL A 320 -12.23 32.59 -79.20
N ALA A 321 -13.28 33.37 -78.99
CA ALA A 321 -13.76 33.73 -77.65
C ALA A 321 -14.20 32.50 -76.85
N GLU A 322 -14.99 31.60 -77.45
CA GLU A 322 -15.40 30.34 -76.81
C GLU A 322 -14.22 29.42 -76.49
N ARG A 323 -13.22 29.34 -77.38
CA ARG A 323 -11.98 28.59 -77.12
C ARG A 323 -11.19 29.16 -75.94
N GLN A 324 -11.14 30.48 -75.80
CA GLN A 324 -10.49 31.13 -74.66
C GLN A 324 -11.27 30.90 -73.37
N GLN A 325 -12.60 31.01 -73.40
CA GLN A 325 -13.46 30.79 -72.24
C GLN A 325 -13.39 29.34 -71.75
N THR A 326 -13.42 28.36 -72.65
CA THR A 326 -13.22 26.94 -72.30
C THR A 326 -11.82 26.64 -71.78
N ALA A 327 -10.77 27.32 -72.27
CA ALA A 327 -9.42 27.18 -71.73
C ALA A 327 -9.33 27.71 -70.29
N LEU A 328 -9.87 28.89 -70.02
CA LEU A 328 -9.91 29.48 -68.67
C LEU A 328 -10.71 28.62 -67.69
N PHE A 329 -11.86 28.08 -68.11
CA PHE A 329 -12.66 27.19 -67.28
C PHE A 329 -11.91 25.90 -66.92
N ARG A 330 -11.21 25.28 -67.89
CA ARG A 330 -10.36 24.11 -67.63
C ARG A 330 -9.21 24.43 -66.68
N GLU A 331 -8.61 25.61 -66.79
CA GLU A 331 -7.53 26.03 -65.88
C GLU A 331 -8.04 26.25 -64.45
N GLN A 332 -9.22 26.85 -64.29
CA GLN A 332 -9.89 26.98 -62.98
C GLN A 332 -10.22 25.62 -62.37
N GLN A 333 -10.75 24.67 -63.16
CA GLN A 333 -11.00 23.31 -62.69
C GLN A 333 -9.72 22.59 -62.25
N ARG A 334 -8.61 22.74 -62.99
CA ARG A 334 -7.31 22.17 -62.58
C ARG A 334 -6.80 22.78 -61.29
N LYS A 335 -6.90 24.10 -61.12
CA LYS A 335 -6.52 24.79 -59.87
C LYS A 335 -7.36 24.31 -58.68
N ALA A 336 -8.67 24.13 -58.87
CA ALA A 336 -9.55 23.60 -57.84
C ALA A 336 -9.17 22.16 -57.44
N LEU A 337 -8.90 21.29 -58.42
CA LEU A 337 -8.45 19.93 -58.17
C LEU A 337 -7.10 19.87 -57.43
N LEU A 338 -6.14 20.72 -57.81
CA LEU A 338 -4.86 20.80 -57.12
C LEU A 338 -5.02 21.27 -55.68
N MET A 339 -5.83 22.30 -55.41
CA MET A 339 -6.08 22.74 -54.03
C MET A 339 -6.76 21.66 -53.18
N GLU A 340 -7.71 20.90 -53.74
CA GLU A 340 -8.32 19.77 -53.02
C GLU A 340 -7.32 18.63 -52.77
N GLN A 341 -6.43 18.36 -53.72
CA GLN A 341 -5.35 17.39 -53.55
C GLN A 341 -4.38 17.81 -52.45
N GLU A 342 -3.96 19.08 -52.41
CA GLU A 342 -3.10 19.64 -51.36
C GLU A 342 -3.76 19.62 -49.98
N LYS A 343 -5.07 19.90 -49.90
CA LYS A 343 -5.84 19.74 -48.66
C LYS A 343 -5.87 18.29 -48.20
N ALA A 344 -6.05 17.35 -49.12
CA ALA A 344 -6.05 15.92 -48.82
C ALA A 344 -4.67 15.45 -48.34
N THR A 345 -3.58 15.88 -48.98
CA THR A 345 -2.21 15.53 -48.53
C THR A 345 -1.91 16.10 -47.16
N HIS A 346 -2.27 17.37 -46.90
CA HIS A 346 -2.10 17.98 -45.59
C HIS A 346 -2.93 17.28 -44.51
N ALA A 347 -4.17 16.86 -44.81
CA ALA A 347 -4.99 16.08 -43.88
C ALA A 347 -4.36 14.70 -43.57
N VAL A 348 -3.74 14.04 -44.56
CA VAL A 348 -3.02 12.79 -44.36
C VAL A 348 -1.76 13.00 -43.51
N GLU A 349 -0.97 14.04 -43.76
CA GLU A 349 0.21 14.38 -42.97
C GLU A 349 -0.16 14.68 -41.50
N GLN A 350 -1.24 15.43 -41.27
CA GLN A 350 -1.76 15.66 -39.92
C GLN A 350 -2.20 14.36 -39.24
N ALA A 351 -2.90 13.48 -39.95
CA ALA A 351 -3.30 12.18 -39.42
C ALA A 351 -2.08 11.30 -39.08
N GLN A 352 -1.03 11.33 -39.91
CA GLN A 352 0.22 10.62 -39.65
C GLN A 352 0.98 11.18 -38.44
N ALA A 353 1.03 12.51 -38.29
CA ALA A 353 1.64 13.15 -37.13
C ALA A 353 0.92 12.74 -35.82
N VAL A 354 -0.42 12.79 -35.80
CA VAL A 354 -1.21 12.32 -34.65
C VAL A 354 -1.00 10.83 -34.40
N ALA A 355 -0.89 10.00 -35.45
CA ALA A 355 -0.60 8.58 -35.29
C ALA A 355 0.79 8.33 -34.68
N ALA A 356 1.81 9.11 -35.06
CA ALA A 356 3.15 9.04 -34.48
C ALA A 356 3.17 9.49 -33.00
N GLU A 357 2.42 10.53 -32.65
CA GLU A 357 2.23 10.97 -31.26
C GLU A 357 1.53 9.89 -30.41
N LEU A 358 0.52 9.22 -30.97
CA LEU A 358 -0.14 8.11 -30.28
C LEU A 358 0.77 6.89 -30.13
N ALA A 359 1.61 6.59 -31.14
CA ALA A 359 2.58 5.50 -31.06
C ALA A 359 3.65 5.77 -29.99
N THR A 360 4.16 6.99 -29.90
CA THR A 360 5.11 7.40 -28.85
C THR A 360 4.45 7.39 -27.47
N ALA A 361 3.22 7.88 -27.34
CA ALA A 361 2.47 7.78 -26.08
C ALA A 361 2.27 6.32 -25.64
N ASN A 362 1.97 5.40 -26.56
CA ASN A 362 1.85 3.98 -26.27
C ASN A 362 3.17 3.36 -25.79
N LEU A 363 4.31 3.73 -26.41
CA LEU A 363 5.63 3.31 -25.95
C LEU A 363 5.92 3.81 -24.53
N CYS A 364 5.61 5.07 -24.22
CA CYS A 364 5.76 5.61 -22.86
C CYS A 364 4.88 4.87 -21.83
N LEU A 365 3.64 4.52 -22.20
CA LEU A 365 2.75 3.75 -21.33
C LEU A 365 3.26 2.32 -21.10
N LEU A 366 3.82 1.68 -22.13
CA LEU A 366 4.46 0.37 -22.02
C LEU A 366 5.69 0.43 -21.11
N GLU A 367 6.55 1.43 -21.26
CA GLU A 367 7.73 1.59 -20.41
C GLU A 367 7.33 1.85 -18.95
N ARG A 368 6.29 2.66 -18.71
CA ARG A 368 5.76 2.88 -17.36
C ARG A 368 5.06 1.65 -16.78
N LYS A 369 4.55 0.75 -17.62
CA LYS A 369 4.04 -0.55 -17.18
C LYS A 369 5.21 -1.46 -16.78
N ARG A 370 6.26 -1.52 -17.60
CA ARG A 370 7.49 -2.26 -17.30
C ARG A 370 8.14 -1.80 -15.99
N GLN A 371 8.24 -0.49 -15.77
CA GLN A 371 8.78 0.07 -14.53
C GLN A 371 7.95 -0.35 -13.32
N ARG A 372 6.62 -0.30 -13.40
CA ARG A 372 5.73 -0.78 -12.32
C ARG A 372 5.90 -2.27 -12.06
N GLU A 373 6.07 -3.09 -13.10
CA GLU A 373 6.33 -4.53 -12.95
C GLU A 373 7.70 -4.79 -12.29
N GLN A 374 8.73 -4.00 -12.61
CA GLN A 374 10.04 -4.07 -11.96
C GLN A 374 9.98 -3.63 -10.49
N GLU A 375 9.29 -2.52 -10.20
CA GLU A 375 9.05 -2.06 -8.83
C GLU A 375 8.29 -3.11 -8.03
N GLN A 376 7.24 -3.71 -8.61
CA GLN A 376 6.47 -4.76 -7.96
C GLN A 376 7.34 -6.00 -7.66
N LYS A 377 8.17 -6.45 -8.61
CA LYS A 377 9.13 -7.53 -8.37
C LYS A 377 10.12 -7.20 -7.25
N ALA A 378 10.67 -6.00 -7.25
CA ALA A 378 11.57 -5.56 -6.18
C ALA A 378 10.87 -5.48 -4.80
N PHE A 379 9.59 -5.15 -4.77
CA PHE A 379 8.78 -5.22 -3.54
C PHE A 379 8.52 -6.66 -3.11
N GLU A 380 8.23 -7.57 -4.04
CA GLU A 380 8.05 -9.00 -3.76
C GLU A 380 9.35 -9.62 -3.24
N GLU A 381 10.50 -9.31 -3.85
CA GLU A 381 11.84 -9.73 -3.38
C GLU A 381 12.12 -9.24 -1.95
N LYS A 382 11.84 -7.97 -1.65
CA LYS A 382 11.98 -7.45 -0.28
C LYS A 382 11.04 -8.14 0.71
N LEU A 383 9.81 -8.46 0.30
CA LEU A 383 8.88 -9.22 1.14
C LEU A 383 9.40 -10.63 1.42
N THR A 384 10.00 -11.29 0.42
CA THR A 384 10.66 -12.58 0.63
C THR A 384 11.86 -12.46 1.56
N GLU A 385 12.73 -11.46 1.39
CA GLU A 385 13.87 -11.21 2.28
C GLU A 385 13.43 -10.95 3.73
N TYR A 386 12.35 -10.17 3.94
CA TYR A 386 11.79 -9.98 5.27
C TYR A 386 11.18 -11.26 5.83
N GLY A 387 10.54 -12.07 4.99
CA GLY A 387 10.03 -13.39 5.36
C GLY A 387 11.14 -14.33 5.83
N ASP A 388 12.23 -14.42 5.08
CA ASP A 388 13.40 -15.23 5.40
C ASP A 388 14.06 -14.74 6.70
N ARG A 389 14.22 -13.42 6.85
CA ARG A 389 14.76 -12.85 8.10
C ARG A 389 13.88 -13.12 9.31
N ILE A 390 12.55 -13.14 9.16
CA ILE A 390 11.64 -13.55 10.23
C ILE A 390 11.79 -15.04 10.54
N ALA A 391 11.99 -15.88 9.53
CA ALA A 391 12.23 -17.31 9.71
C ALA A 391 13.54 -17.57 10.47
N ASP A 392 14.62 -16.89 10.10
CA ASP A 392 15.92 -16.96 10.80
C ASP A 392 15.78 -16.52 12.26
N LEU A 393 15.16 -15.36 12.52
CA LEU A 393 14.90 -14.89 13.88
C LEU A 393 14.01 -15.84 14.68
N SER A 394 13.07 -16.54 14.02
CA SER A 394 12.23 -17.55 14.67
C SER A 394 13.01 -18.82 14.99
N SER A 395 13.96 -19.21 14.14
CA SER A 395 14.90 -20.31 14.39
C SER A 395 15.81 -20.00 15.58
N ASP A 396 16.39 -18.79 15.60
CA ASP A 396 17.22 -18.29 16.71
C ASP A 396 16.43 -18.20 18.02
N LYS A 397 15.17 -17.74 17.96
CA LYS A 397 14.30 -17.79 19.13
C LYS A 397 14.11 -19.22 19.62
N GLY A 398 13.89 -20.17 18.72
CA GLY A 398 13.74 -21.59 19.05
C GLY A 398 15.02 -22.24 19.59
N SER A 399 16.21 -21.79 19.19
CA SER A 399 17.48 -22.24 19.78
C SER A 399 17.66 -21.68 21.19
N LEU A 400 17.41 -20.38 21.39
CA LEU A 400 17.45 -19.74 22.69
C LEU A 400 16.44 -20.33 23.68
N GLU A 401 15.22 -20.67 23.22
CA GLU A 401 14.23 -21.34 24.06
C GLU A 401 14.69 -22.74 24.52
N ARG A 402 15.39 -23.48 23.65
CA ARG A 402 16.01 -24.76 24.01
C ARG A 402 17.13 -24.60 25.03
N GLU A 403 18.00 -23.61 24.84
CA GLU A 403 19.07 -23.27 25.80
C GLU A 403 18.52 -22.82 27.16
N LEU A 404 17.47 -22.00 27.16
CA LEU A 404 16.76 -21.65 28.41
C LEU A 404 16.14 -22.88 29.06
N GLY A 405 15.63 -23.83 28.26
CA GLY A 405 15.15 -25.12 28.73
C GLY A 405 16.25 -25.92 29.43
N THR A 406 17.43 -26.05 28.83
CA THR A 406 18.57 -26.78 29.42
C THR A 406 19.13 -26.07 30.66
N LEU A 407 19.22 -24.75 30.67
CA LEU A 407 19.61 -23.97 31.85
C LEU A 407 18.62 -24.15 33.00
N ARG A 408 17.32 -24.20 32.72
CA ARG A 408 16.30 -24.48 33.74
C ARG A 408 16.43 -25.87 34.33
N THR A 409 16.68 -26.89 33.52
CA THR A 409 16.87 -28.26 34.02
C THR A 409 18.16 -28.38 34.83
N GLN A 410 19.25 -27.77 34.39
CA GLN A 410 20.50 -27.68 35.17
C GLN A 410 20.29 -26.96 36.50
N TYR A 411 19.56 -25.84 36.51
CA TYR A 411 19.23 -25.12 37.75
C TYR A 411 18.41 -25.98 38.71
N GLN A 412 17.39 -26.69 38.21
CA GLN A 412 16.60 -27.62 39.04
C GLN A 412 17.45 -28.77 39.60
N GLN A 413 18.38 -29.33 38.81
CA GLN A 413 19.30 -30.36 39.28
C GLN A 413 20.23 -29.84 40.37
N LEU A 414 20.79 -28.64 40.21
CA LEU A 414 21.61 -27.99 41.24
C LEU A 414 20.81 -27.72 42.52
N GLN A 415 19.55 -27.30 42.39
CA GLN A 415 18.68 -27.09 43.53
C GLN A 415 18.40 -28.40 44.29
N GLN A 416 18.14 -29.50 43.58
CA GLN A 416 17.98 -30.82 44.19
C GLN A 416 19.26 -31.33 44.85
N LEU A 417 20.43 -31.11 44.23
CA LEU A 417 21.73 -31.45 44.82
C LEU A 417 21.97 -30.65 46.10
N LYS A 418 21.62 -29.36 46.10
CA LYS A 418 21.70 -28.51 47.29
C LYS A 418 20.81 -29.05 48.41
N GLU A 419 19.54 -29.35 48.13
CA GLU A 419 18.62 -29.95 49.10
C GLU A 419 19.13 -31.29 49.64
N LYS A 420 19.69 -32.15 48.79
CA LYS A 420 20.33 -33.41 49.23
C LYS A 420 21.53 -33.15 50.14
N SER A 421 22.40 -32.21 49.79
CA SER A 421 23.55 -31.85 50.63
C SER A 421 23.15 -31.25 51.97
N GLU A 422 22.08 -30.43 52.01
CA GLU A 422 21.53 -29.87 53.25
C GLU A 422 20.95 -31.00 54.13
N ASN A 423 20.21 -31.94 53.54
CA ASN A 423 19.70 -33.11 54.25
C ASN A 423 20.82 -34.02 54.77
N GLU A 424 21.85 -34.31 53.96
CA GLU A 424 23.03 -35.08 54.38
C GLU A 424 23.78 -34.37 55.52
N SER A 425 23.91 -33.04 55.45
CA SER A 425 24.52 -32.26 56.53
C SER A 425 23.72 -32.33 57.83
N ALA A 426 22.38 -32.29 57.76
CA ALA A 426 21.51 -32.41 58.92
C ALA A 426 21.52 -33.83 59.53
N VAL A 427 21.66 -34.86 58.71
CA VAL A 427 21.87 -36.24 59.17
C VAL A 427 23.22 -36.38 59.86
N ASN A 428 24.29 -35.84 59.26
CA ASN A 428 25.63 -35.85 59.86
C ASN A 428 25.68 -35.05 61.17
N GLU A 429 24.94 -33.94 61.27
CA GLU A 429 24.83 -33.16 62.50
C GLU A 429 24.14 -33.96 63.61
N LYS A 430 23.09 -34.72 63.27
CA LYS A 430 22.43 -35.62 64.22
C LYS A 430 23.33 -36.76 64.68
N THR A 431 24.05 -37.42 63.77
CA THR A 431 24.98 -38.49 64.15
C THR A 431 26.10 -37.96 65.04
N LEU A 432 26.63 -36.76 64.74
CA LEU A 432 27.62 -36.11 65.59
C LEU A 432 27.04 -35.73 66.96
N GLN A 433 25.78 -35.28 67.03
CA GLN A 433 25.12 -35.04 68.31
C GLN A 433 24.95 -36.33 69.12
N GLU A 434 24.56 -37.43 68.49
CA GLU A 434 24.47 -38.75 69.12
C GLU A 434 25.84 -39.25 69.61
N GLU A 435 26.89 -39.10 68.80
CA GLU A 435 28.27 -39.41 69.19
C GLU A 435 28.74 -38.54 70.36
N VAL A 436 28.42 -37.25 70.38
CA VAL A 436 28.75 -36.36 71.51
C VAL A 436 28.00 -36.77 72.78
N VAL A 437 26.76 -37.22 72.67
CA VAL A 437 26.00 -37.77 73.82
C VAL A 437 26.64 -39.06 74.32
N ALA A 438 27.00 -39.97 73.42
CA ALA A 438 27.68 -41.22 73.76
C ALA A 438 29.04 -40.94 74.44
N VAL A 439 29.83 -40.02 73.91
CA VAL A 439 31.11 -39.60 74.52
C VAL A 439 30.89 -38.94 75.88
N LYS A 440 29.81 -38.18 76.07
CA LYS A 440 29.45 -37.62 77.39
C LYS A 440 29.06 -38.70 78.38
N GLU A 441 28.34 -39.74 77.95
CA GLU A 441 28.04 -40.91 78.77
C GLU A 441 29.29 -41.72 79.10
N GLU A 442 30.17 -41.95 78.14
CA GLU A 442 31.47 -42.58 78.38
C GLU A 442 32.32 -41.76 79.35
N LEU A 443 32.35 -40.42 79.22
CA LEU A 443 33.00 -39.54 80.18
C LEU A 443 32.38 -39.63 81.58
N LYS A 444 31.06 -39.74 81.67
CA LYS A 444 30.35 -39.94 82.94
C LYS A 444 30.73 -41.28 83.56
N ASN A 445 30.75 -42.35 82.78
CA ASN A 445 31.17 -43.68 83.23
C ASN A 445 32.64 -43.68 83.65
N LEU A 446 33.52 -43.01 82.91
CA LEU A 446 34.94 -42.87 83.25
C LEU A 446 35.17 -42.00 84.49
N THR A 447 34.35 -40.96 84.71
CA THR A 447 34.39 -40.18 85.95
C THR A 447 33.89 -40.98 87.13
N GLU A 448 32.85 -41.80 86.96
CA GLU A 448 32.35 -42.71 87.99
C GLU A 448 33.37 -43.82 88.31
N ILE A 449 34.04 -44.38 87.30
CA ILE A 449 35.18 -45.30 87.47
C ILE A 449 36.33 -44.60 88.18
N ARG A 450 36.65 -43.35 87.81
CA ARG A 450 37.69 -42.56 88.48
C ARG A 450 37.33 -42.30 89.94
N GLU A 451 36.10 -41.95 90.27
CA GLU A 451 35.65 -41.77 91.65
C GLU A 451 35.65 -43.08 92.44
N ASN A 452 35.33 -44.21 91.79
CA ASN A 452 35.46 -45.55 92.36
C ASN A 452 36.94 -45.89 92.63
N LEU A 453 37.84 -45.60 91.68
CA LEU A 453 39.28 -45.78 91.83
C LEU A 453 39.90 -44.83 92.84
N ASP A 454 39.41 -43.59 92.94
CA ASP A 454 39.82 -42.62 93.96
C ASP A 454 39.33 -43.06 95.35
N ARG A 455 38.15 -43.69 95.44
CA ARG A 455 37.69 -44.39 96.66
C ARG A 455 38.57 -45.60 96.97
N GLU A 456 38.90 -46.44 95.99
CA GLU A 456 39.80 -47.58 96.18
C GLU A 456 41.23 -47.15 96.52
N LEU A 457 41.73 -46.05 95.95
CA LEU A 457 43.01 -45.43 96.31
C LEU A 457 42.96 -44.83 97.71
N ALA A 458 41.85 -44.21 98.13
CA ALA A 458 41.66 -43.77 99.51
C ALA A 458 41.67 -44.97 100.49
N TYR A 459 41.07 -46.11 100.10
CA TYR A 459 41.15 -47.36 100.86
C TYR A 459 42.56 -47.98 100.85
N ALA A 460 43.28 -47.91 99.72
CA ALA A 460 44.65 -48.43 99.60
C ALA A 460 45.69 -47.56 100.31
N LEU A 461 45.48 -46.24 100.38
CA LEU A 461 46.32 -45.28 101.12
C LEU A 461 46.06 -45.32 102.65
N ALA A 462 44.98 -45.95 103.10
CA ALA A 462 44.67 -46.20 104.52
C ALA A 462 45.37 -47.46 105.10
N THR A 463 46.20 -48.17 104.31
CA THR A 463 46.94 -49.36 104.77
C THR A 463 48.45 -49.22 104.46
N PRO A 464 49.37 -49.50 105.41
CA PRO A 464 50.77 -49.10 105.24
C PRO A 464 51.58 -50.03 104.33
N ARG A 465 52.09 -49.42 103.25
CA ARG A 465 53.44 -49.52 102.65
C ARG A 465 54.00 -50.90 102.28
N GLY A 466 54.34 -51.06 101.00
CA GLY A 466 55.30 -52.08 100.57
C GLY A 466 55.75 -52.03 99.11
N LYS A 467 56.95 -51.49 98.88
CA LYS A 467 57.93 -51.88 97.83
C LYS A 467 57.82 -51.23 96.44
N SER A 468 58.41 -50.03 96.39
CA SER A 468 59.22 -49.53 95.27
C SER A 468 60.35 -50.51 94.92
N ALA A 469 60.45 -50.96 93.66
CA ALA A 469 61.68 -51.35 92.94
C ALA A 469 61.41 -52.01 91.55
N ARG A 470 60.49 -51.51 90.71
CA ARG A 470 60.32 -51.97 89.31
C ARG A 470 60.09 -50.86 88.27
N HIS A 471 60.38 -49.59 88.60
CA HIS A 471 60.11 -48.44 87.72
C HIS A 471 61.28 -47.98 86.84
N HIS A 472 62.34 -48.77 86.66
CA HIS A 472 63.46 -48.40 85.79
C HIS A 472 63.69 -49.31 84.57
N ALA A 473 63.07 -50.50 84.50
CA ALA A 473 63.15 -51.37 83.32
C ALA A 473 62.10 -51.02 82.24
N ASN A 474 60.90 -50.59 82.65
CA ASN A 474 59.82 -50.23 81.70
C ASN A 474 60.09 -48.92 80.94
N ILE A 475 60.95 -48.04 81.45
CA ILE A 475 61.28 -46.77 80.78
C ILE A 475 62.23 -47.00 79.59
N SER A 476 63.08 -48.03 79.63
CA SER A 476 63.94 -48.40 78.49
C SER A 476 63.18 -49.10 77.37
N GLU A 477 62.19 -49.95 77.69
CA GLU A 477 61.33 -50.58 76.69
C GLU A 477 60.44 -49.55 75.98
N LEU A 478 59.84 -48.61 76.74
CA LEU A 478 59.06 -47.50 76.16
C LEU A 478 59.91 -46.57 75.28
N ARG A 479 61.20 -46.40 75.55
CA ARG A 479 62.10 -45.61 74.69
C ARG A 479 62.42 -46.31 73.37
N VAL A 480 62.56 -47.63 73.36
CA VAL A 480 62.77 -48.41 72.13
C VAL A 480 61.49 -48.46 71.29
N GLU A 481 60.33 -48.60 71.92
CA GLU A 481 59.03 -48.54 71.24
C GLU A 481 58.76 -47.14 70.67
N LEU A 482 59.11 -46.07 71.38
CA LEU A 482 59.06 -44.70 70.86
C LEU A 482 60.00 -44.51 69.67
N GLN A 483 61.20 -45.11 69.68
CA GLN A 483 62.14 -45.04 68.55
C GLN A 483 61.59 -45.78 67.32
N LYS A 484 60.95 -46.95 67.51
CA LYS A 484 60.25 -47.69 66.44
C LYS A 484 59.04 -46.91 65.90
N ALA A 485 58.27 -46.26 66.76
CA ALA A 485 57.15 -45.43 66.35
C ALA A 485 57.62 -44.22 65.52
N LYS A 486 58.73 -43.57 65.92
CA LYS A 486 59.34 -42.47 65.15
C LYS A 486 59.84 -42.92 63.77
N GLN A 487 60.48 -44.08 63.68
CA GLN A 487 60.89 -44.65 62.37
C GLN A 487 59.70 -45.01 61.49
N LYS A 488 58.60 -45.49 62.08
CA LYS A 488 57.37 -45.82 61.35
C LYS A 488 56.62 -44.58 60.86
N ILE A 489 56.62 -43.49 61.64
CA ILE A 489 56.08 -42.19 61.22
C ILE A 489 56.90 -41.64 60.05
N ALA A 490 58.24 -41.64 60.14
CA ALA A 490 59.09 -41.19 59.04
C ALA A 490 58.88 -41.99 57.75
N ALA A 491 58.72 -43.31 57.84
CA ALA A 491 58.41 -44.16 56.68
C ALA A 491 57.02 -43.87 56.08
N LEU A 492 56.02 -43.55 56.91
CA LEU A 492 54.68 -43.17 56.44
C LEU A 492 54.65 -41.77 55.83
N GLU A 493 55.45 -40.82 56.35
CA GLU A 493 55.64 -39.49 55.76
C GLU A 493 56.34 -39.57 54.39
N GLU A 494 57.32 -40.47 54.24
CA GLU A 494 57.98 -40.72 52.96
C GLU A 494 57.01 -41.39 51.95
N GLN A 495 56.16 -42.33 52.40
CA GLN A 495 55.11 -42.91 51.56
C GLN A 495 53.99 -41.91 51.19
N LEU A 496 53.62 -40.99 52.07
CA LEU A 496 52.65 -39.94 51.77
C LEU A 496 53.20 -38.88 50.82
N SER A 497 54.48 -38.51 50.96
CA SER A 497 55.12 -37.59 50.01
C SER A 497 55.31 -38.22 48.63
N HIS A 498 55.63 -39.51 48.55
CA HIS A 498 55.72 -40.23 47.27
C HIS A 498 54.34 -40.42 46.62
N ASN A 499 53.30 -40.79 47.38
CA ASN A 499 51.93 -40.90 46.86
C ASN A 499 51.30 -39.55 46.49
N GLY A 500 51.65 -38.48 47.21
CA GLY A 500 51.28 -37.10 46.85
C GLY A 500 51.88 -36.70 45.51
N SER A 501 53.17 -37.00 45.29
CA SER A 501 53.90 -36.72 44.05
C SER A 501 53.37 -37.53 42.84
N ILE A 502 52.99 -38.80 43.06
CA ILE A 502 52.38 -39.63 42.00
C ILE A 502 50.99 -39.12 41.63
N ARG A 503 50.15 -38.72 42.60
CA ARG A 503 48.82 -38.15 42.31
C ARG A 503 48.92 -36.79 41.61
N THR A 504 49.86 -35.93 41.98
CA THR A 504 50.04 -34.63 41.31
C THR A 504 50.57 -34.83 39.88
N SER A 505 51.52 -35.73 39.66
CA SER A 505 52.01 -36.02 38.30
C SER A 505 50.98 -36.74 37.40
N GLU A 506 50.09 -37.57 37.95
CA GLU A 506 48.96 -38.13 37.19
C GLU A 506 47.90 -37.09 36.85
N ILE A 507 47.60 -36.15 37.76
CA ILE A 507 46.66 -35.05 37.51
C ILE A 507 47.24 -34.09 36.47
N ASP A 508 48.52 -33.74 36.57
CA ASP A 508 49.22 -32.90 35.58
C ASP A 508 49.32 -33.61 34.22
N GLY A 509 49.54 -34.93 34.22
CA GLY A 509 49.49 -35.74 32.99
C GLY A 509 48.11 -35.77 32.34
N LYS A 510 47.02 -35.87 33.12
CA LYS A 510 45.64 -35.80 32.62
C LYS A 510 45.27 -34.40 32.13
N LEU A 511 45.71 -33.34 32.81
CA LEU A 511 45.53 -31.95 32.38
C LEU A 511 46.30 -31.66 31.08
N ALA A 512 47.51 -32.19 30.93
CA ALA A 512 48.28 -32.10 29.68
C ALA A 512 47.62 -32.87 28.53
N GLN A 513 47.03 -34.05 28.80
CA GLN A 513 46.27 -34.81 27.80
C GLN A 513 44.97 -34.12 27.40
N LEU A 514 44.24 -33.50 28.34
CA LEU A 514 43.04 -32.70 28.03
C LEU A 514 43.41 -31.44 27.23
N SER A 515 44.48 -30.74 27.61
CA SER A 515 44.99 -29.59 26.85
C SER A 515 45.46 -29.97 25.44
N ALA A 516 46.03 -31.16 25.26
CA ALA A 516 46.41 -31.68 23.94
C ALA A 516 45.18 -32.11 23.12
N ARG A 517 44.14 -32.62 23.76
CA ARG A 517 42.88 -32.99 23.10
C ARG A 517 42.06 -31.76 22.70
N GLU A 518 41.99 -30.74 23.55
CA GLU A 518 41.40 -29.44 23.21
C GLU A 518 42.15 -28.75 22.08
N ARG A 519 43.50 -28.82 22.05
CA ARG A 519 44.28 -28.33 20.91
C ARG A 519 43.99 -29.08 19.62
N ARG A 520 43.85 -30.42 19.66
CA ARG A 520 43.46 -31.21 18.48
C ARG A 520 42.04 -30.91 18.02
N VAL A 521 41.08 -30.73 18.92
CA VAL A 521 39.71 -30.34 18.57
C VAL A 521 39.66 -28.92 18.01
N ALA A 522 40.49 -28.00 18.52
CA ALA A 522 40.64 -26.66 17.97
C ALA A 522 41.37 -26.63 16.62
N GLU A 523 42.32 -27.55 16.39
CA GLU A 523 42.99 -27.75 15.09
C GLU A 523 42.09 -28.46 14.06
N GLU A 524 41.25 -29.40 14.47
CA GLU A 524 40.21 -30.02 13.62
C GLU A 524 39.14 -28.98 13.24
N GLN A 525 38.68 -28.15 14.18
CA GLN A 525 37.77 -27.05 13.89
C GLN A 525 38.41 -25.93 13.03
N ARG A 526 39.72 -25.70 13.13
CA ARG A 526 40.45 -24.82 12.21
C ARG A 526 40.67 -25.47 10.83
N SER A 527 40.91 -26.77 10.76
CA SER A 527 41.13 -27.50 9.51
C SER A 527 39.83 -27.72 8.72
N GLU A 528 38.68 -27.75 9.39
CA GLU A 528 37.35 -27.76 8.76
C GLU A 528 36.89 -26.36 8.29
N LEU A 529 37.50 -25.29 8.79
CA LEU A 529 37.18 -23.90 8.39
C LEU A 529 38.15 -23.30 7.35
N VAL A 530 39.21 -24.02 6.96
CA VAL A 530 40.16 -23.58 5.92
C VAL A 530 39.75 -23.89 4.46
N PRO A 531 38.97 -24.94 4.11
CA PRO A 531 38.60 -25.15 2.71
C PRO A 531 37.48 -24.22 2.21
N VAL A 532 36.84 -23.43 3.09
CA VAL A 532 35.72 -22.55 2.71
C VAL A 532 36.16 -21.10 2.46
N LEU A 533 37.36 -20.69 2.91
CA LEU A 533 37.88 -19.33 2.70
C LEU A 533 38.91 -19.20 1.56
N GLU A 534 39.40 -20.31 0.99
CA GLU A 534 40.22 -20.30 -0.24
C GLU A 534 39.44 -20.62 -1.52
N GLN A 535 38.13 -20.91 -1.44
CA GLN A 535 37.30 -21.26 -2.61
C GLN A 535 36.59 -20.07 -3.29
N THR A 536 36.74 -18.84 -2.81
CA THR A 536 36.10 -17.65 -3.41
C THR A 536 37.06 -16.60 -3.97
N GLN A 537 38.38 -16.84 -4.02
CA GLN A 537 39.35 -15.85 -4.49
C GLN A 537 40.40 -16.32 -5.52
N GLY A 538 40.30 -17.52 -6.09
CA GLY A 538 41.29 -17.94 -7.08
C GLY A 538 40.82 -19.02 -8.05
N THR A 539 40.06 -18.65 -9.08
CA THR A 539 40.07 -19.29 -10.42
C THR A 539 39.28 -18.45 -11.44
N VAL A 540 39.66 -17.17 -11.55
CA VAL A 540 39.72 -16.52 -12.88
C VAL A 540 41.16 -16.74 -13.33
N ASN A 541 41.32 -17.41 -14.48
CA ASN A 541 42.59 -17.78 -15.15
C ASN A 541 43.30 -19.02 -14.59
N THR A 542 43.14 -20.18 -15.24
CA THR A 542 44.11 -20.71 -16.21
C THR A 542 43.70 -22.10 -16.69
N GLU A 543 43.80 -22.27 -18.00
CA GLU A 543 43.54 -23.47 -18.79
C GLU A 543 44.48 -24.64 -18.47
N THR A 544 44.13 -25.80 -19.02
CA THR A 544 45.02 -26.91 -19.38
C THR A 544 45.52 -27.81 -18.25
N THR A 545 44.81 -28.92 -18.00
CA THR A 545 45.30 -30.29 -18.31
C THR A 545 44.31 -31.35 -17.83
N ALA A 546 43.84 -32.16 -18.78
CA ALA A 546 43.11 -33.40 -18.52
C ALA A 546 44.03 -34.44 -17.85
N PRO A 547 43.45 -35.45 -17.18
CA PRO A 547 43.85 -36.80 -17.52
C PRO A 547 42.68 -37.76 -17.73
N ASN A 548 42.75 -38.43 -18.89
CA ASN A 548 42.37 -39.82 -19.15
C ASN A 548 41.06 -40.37 -18.57
N ALA A 549 40.02 -40.32 -19.40
CA ALA A 549 39.11 -41.45 -19.56
C ALA A 549 39.11 -41.88 -21.03
N VAL A 550 39.36 -43.16 -21.24
CA VAL A 550 39.47 -43.86 -22.52
C VAL A 550 38.12 -43.90 -23.24
N ALA A 551 38.03 -43.32 -24.43
CA ALA A 551 37.27 -43.83 -25.57
C ALA A 551 37.61 -43.03 -26.85
N LYS A 552 37.96 -43.74 -27.93
CA LYS A 552 37.98 -43.25 -29.33
C LYS A 552 36.90 -44.04 -30.08
N PRO A 553 36.40 -43.61 -31.26
CA PRO A 553 36.51 -42.30 -31.90
C PRO A 553 35.14 -41.76 -32.37
N ALA A 554 34.95 -40.45 -32.42
CA ALA A 554 33.91 -39.85 -33.27
C ALA A 554 34.49 -38.55 -33.87
N SER A 555 34.87 -38.60 -35.14
CA SER A 555 35.29 -37.40 -35.87
C SER A 555 34.16 -36.37 -35.99
N GLU A 556 32.91 -36.81 -35.84
CA GLU A 556 31.70 -35.96 -35.84
C GLU A 556 31.59 -35.07 -34.59
N ASP A 557 32.15 -35.48 -33.44
CA ASP A 557 32.14 -34.65 -32.22
C ASP A 557 33.13 -33.49 -32.29
N ILE A 558 34.20 -33.62 -33.09
CA ILE A 558 35.22 -32.56 -33.25
C ILE A 558 34.76 -31.52 -34.28
N GLU A 559 34.07 -31.96 -35.34
CA GLU A 559 33.48 -31.06 -36.33
C GLU A 559 32.28 -30.32 -35.76
N SER A 560 31.39 -30.99 -35.02
CA SER A 560 30.29 -30.31 -34.32
C SER A 560 30.79 -29.34 -33.25
N TRP A 561 31.87 -29.65 -32.53
CA TRP A 561 32.52 -28.68 -31.63
C TRP A 561 33.12 -27.49 -32.37
N ARG A 562 33.74 -27.71 -33.53
CA ARG A 562 34.25 -26.62 -34.37
C ARG A 562 33.14 -25.73 -34.92
N GLU A 563 32.04 -26.31 -35.35
CA GLU A 563 30.85 -25.57 -35.81
C GLU A 563 30.21 -24.79 -34.65
N MET A 564 30.08 -25.40 -33.48
CA MET A 564 29.57 -24.71 -32.28
C MET A 564 30.51 -23.56 -31.86
N GLN A 565 31.82 -23.75 -31.98
CA GLN A 565 32.81 -22.73 -31.69
C GLN A 565 32.78 -21.58 -32.71
N GLN A 566 32.58 -21.88 -34.00
CA GLN A 566 32.35 -20.86 -35.03
C GLN A 566 31.03 -20.11 -34.83
N GLN A 567 29.96 -20.79 -34.44
CA GLN A 567 28.68 -20.16 -34.11
C GLN A 567 28.81 -19.25 -32.89
N TRP A 568 29.58 -19.67 -31.88
CA TRP A 568 29.87 -18.85 -30.70
C TRP A 568 30.73 -17.63 -31.04
N GLU A 569 31.73 -17.77 -31.91
CA GLU A 569 32.54 -16.66 -32.42
C GLU A 569 31.71 -15.67 -33.25
N SER A 570 30.80 -16.18 -34.09
CA SER A 570 29.84 -15.36 -34.85
C SER A 570 28.92 -14.58 -33.92
N LEU A 571 28.32 -15.24 -32.92
CA LEU A 571 27.48 -14.59 -31.90
C LEU A 571 28.26 -13.54 -31.10
N ARG A 572 29.52 -13.81 -30.76
CA ARG A 572 30.37 -12.84 -30.07
C ARG A 572 30.65 -11.61 -30.95
N GLN A 573 30.89 -11.78 -32.25
CA GLN A 573 31.07 -10.67 -33.18
C GLN A 573 29.77 -9.88 -33.42
N GLU A 574 28.62 -10.56 -33.48
CA GLU A 574 27.31 -9.90 -33.54
C GLU A 574 27.03 -9.06 -32.29
N LEU A 575 27.34 -9.59 -31.10
CA LEU A 575 27.23 -8.84 -29.85
C LEU A 575 28.18 -7.65 -29.80
N GLN A 576 29.44 -7.80 -30.24
CA GLN A 576 30.37 -6.66 -30.34
C GLN A 576 29.90 -5.59 -31.33
N ASN A 577 29.27 -5.98 -32.44
CA ASN A 577 28.69 -5.03 -33.40
C ASN A 577 27.46 -4.32 -32.82
N ILE A 578 26.65 -5.02 -32.03
CA ILE A 578 25.51 -4.42 -31.30
C ILE A 578 26.02 -3.45 -30.25
N ASP A 579 27.03 -3.81 -29.47
CA ASP A 579 27.66 -2.95 -28.48
C ASP A 579 28.25 -1.69 -29.13
N TRP A 580 28.95 -1.84 -30.25
CA TRP A 580 29.45 -0.70 -31.03
C TRP A 580 28.32 0.20 -31.55
N LYS A 581 27.21 -0.38 -32.02
CA LYS A 581 26.05 0.38 -32.49
C LYS A 581 25.33 1.09 -31.36
N LEU A 582 25.30 0.49 -30.17
CA LEU A 582 24.78 1.11 -28.96
C LEU A 582 25.68 2.26 -28.49
N GLU A 583 27.01 2.10 -28.53
CA GLU A 583 27.94 3.20 -28.27
C GLU A 583 27.75 4.36 -29.26
N GLU A 584 27.56 4.06 -30.54
CA GLU A 584 27.34 5.07 -31.58
C GLU A 584 25.99 5.80 -31.38
N MET A 585 24.93 5.06 -31.05
CA MET A 585 23.65 5.67 -30.67
C MET A 585 23.76 6.52 -29.39
N CYS A 586 24.55 6.09 -28.40
CA CYS A 586 24.84 6.87 -27.21
C CYS A 586 25.58 8.17 -27.57
N ARG A 587 26.59 8.13 -28.45
CA ARG A 587 27.27 9.34 -28.94
C ARG A 587 26.32 10.27 -29.70
N GLN A 588 25.41 9.73 -30.52
CA GLN A 588 24.41 10.52 -31.23
C GLN A 588 23.38 11.15 -30.28
N LEU A 589 22.97 10.43 -29.24
CA LEU A 589 22.09 10.96 -28.19
C LEU A 589 22.81 12.03 -27.35
N GLU A 590 24.09 11.85 -27.04
CA GLU A 590 24.90 12.87 -26.36
C GLU A 590 25.07 14.12 -27.24
N ALA A 591 25.29 13.97 -28.55
CA ALA A 591 25.36 15.08 -29.49
C ALA A 591 24.03 15.87 -29.55
N LEU A 592 22.89 15.16 -29.64
CA LEU A 592 21.56 15.77 -29.63
C LEU A 592 21.22 16.42 -28.27
N TYR A 593 21.68 15.83 -27.17
CA TYR A 593 21.51 16.38 -25.83
C TYR A 593 22.34 17.66 -25.63
N LEU A 594 23.55 17.71 -26.19
CA LEU A 594 24.39 18.91 -26.20
C LEU A 594 23.83 20.02 -27.10
N GLU A 595 23.21 19.65 -28.23
CA GLU A 595 22.49 20.57 -29.12
C GLU A 595 21.21 21.12 -28.46
N TYR A 596 20.49 20.27 -27.69
CA TYR A 596 19.33 20.64 -26.88
C TYR A 596 19.66 21.59 -25.71
N ILE A 597 20.87 21.51 -25.15
CA ILE A 597 21.34 22.39 -24.07
C ILE A 597 21.90 23.73 -24.61
N GLY A 598 22.04 23.86 -25.94
CA GLY A 598 22.45 25.13 -26.57
C GLY A 598 23.94 25.45 -26.47
N THR A 599 24.79 24.47 -26.14
CA THR A 599 26.26 24.61 -26.23
C THR A 599 26.75 24.14 -27.58
N SER A 600 26.76 25.04 -28.56
CA SER A 600 27.46 24.81 -29.83
C SER A 600 28.97 24.80 -29.59
N LEU A 601 29.61 23.65 -29.81
CA LEU A 601 31.06 23.53 -29.99
C LEU A 601 31.37 23.35 -31.48
N VAL A 602 31.17 24.40 -32.29
CA VAL A 602 31.79 24.53 -33.62
C VAL A 602 32.27 25.98 -33.80
N PRO A 603 33.45 26.22 -34.41
CA PRO A 603 34.11 27.52 -34.38
C PRO A 603 33.41 28.54 -35.26
N VAL A 604 33.40 29.77 -34.74
CA VAL A 604 33.15 31.07 -35.39
C VAL A 604 33.22 31.03 -36.93
N GLY A 605 32.07 31.32 -37.56
CA GLY A 605 31.95 31.75 -38.95
C GLY A 605 30.69 32.63 -39.09
N GLU A 606 30.90 33.87 -39.54
CA GLU A 606 29.96 35.00 -39.56
C GLU A 606 28.65 34.74 -40.33
N GLY A 607 27.55 35.37 -39.90
CA GLY A 607 26.40 35.62 -40.79
C GLY A 607 25.00 35.60 -40.14
N HIS A 608 24.57 36.76 -39.65
CA HIS A 608 23.19 37.28 -39.57
C HIS A 608 22.03 36.45 -38.96
N SER A 609 21.54 36.99 -37.82
CA SER A 609 20.14 37.23 -37.48
C SER A 609 19.05 36.34 -38.10
N SER A 610 18.35 35.62 -37.22
CA SER A 610 16.93 35.89 -36.94
C SER A 610 16.51 35.31 -35.58
N ARG A 611 16.10 36.22 -34.70
CA ARG A 611 15.44 35.94 -33.41
C ARG A 611 14.17 35.11 -33.66
N SER A 612 14.04 33.97 -33.00
CA SER A 612 12.74 33.32 -32.77
C SER A 612 12.30 33.52 -31.32
N LEU A 613 11.12 34.11 -31.17
CA LEU A 613 10.47 34.53 -29.94
C LEU A 613 9.73 33.35 -29.29
N LEU A 614 10.42 32.50 -28.52
CA LEU A 614 9.77 31.56 -27.59
C LEU A 614 10.60 31.38 -26.30
N SER A 615 10.95 32.49 -25.63
CA SER A 615 11.50 32.45 -24.26
C SER A 615 10.37 32.38 -23.23
N GLY A 616 9.67 31.26 -23.18
CA GLY A 616 8.43 31.19 -22.41
C GLY A 616 8.08 29.84 -21.83
N PHE A 617 9.02 28.93 -21.57
CA PHE A 617 8.82 27.79 -20.66
C PHE A 617 10.17 27.13 -20.34
N HIS A 618 10.98 27.77 -19.48
CA HIS A 618 12.10 27.12 -18.82
C HIS A 618 12.00 27.34 -17.32
N GLY A 619 11.23 26.48 -16.66
CA GLY A 619 11.43 26.20 -15.24
C GLY A 619 12.56 25.17 -15.09
N PRO A 620 13.37 25.25 -14.02
CA PRO A 620 14.39 24.24 -13.74
C PRO A 620 13.73 22.87 -13.58
N ASN A 621 14.27 21.87 -14.29
CA ASN A 621 13.78 20.50 -14.28
C ASN A 621 13.89 19.92 -12.86
N PRO A 622 12.77 19.56 -12.19
CA PRO A 622 12.78 19.11 -10.79
C PRO A 622 13.49 17.76 -10.59
N PHE A 623 13.75 17.01 -11.67
CA PHE A 623 14.48 15.74 -11.59
C PHE A 623 16.00 15.93 -11.56
N SER A 624 16.52 17.05 -12.09
CA SER A 624 17.96 17.33 -12.08
C SER A 624 18.44 17.74 -10.68
N ASP A 625 17.62 18.50 -9.95
CA ASP A 625 17.92 18.92 -8.57
C ASP A 625 17.79 17.78 -7.55
N ALA A 626 16.88 16.82 -7.76
CA ALA A 626 16.76 15.66 -6.88
C ALA A 626 17.95 14.69 -7.01
N VAL A 627 18.51 14.57 -8.22
CA VAL A 627 19.71 13.74 -8.48
C VAL A 627 21.00 14.45 -8.03
N ALA A 628 21.07 15.79 -8.15
CA ALA A 628 22.14 16.59 -7.57
C ALA A 628 22.11 16.58 -6.02
N ALA A 629 20.94 16.75 -5.41
CA ALA A 629 20.76 16.68 -3.96
C ALA A 629 21.04 15.28 -3.37
N GLY A 630 20.87 14.22 -4.17
CA GLY A 630 21.21 12.85 -3.77
C GLY A 630 22.71 12.53 -3.84
N ARG A 631 23.49 13.25 -4.66
CA ARG A 631 24.94 13.04 -4.82
C ARG A 631 25.81 13.95 -3.93
N ASP A 632 25.25 15.02 -3.39
CA ASP A 632 25.98 16.03 -2.60
C ASP A 632 25.74 15.97 -1.07
N THR A 633 25.72 14.78 -0.48
CA THR A 633 25.61 14.65 1.00
C THR A 633 26.89 15.02 1.76
N VAL A 634 28.03 15.12 1.07
CA VAL A 634 29.31 15.57 1.65
C VAL A 634 29.44 17.10 1.66
N PRO A 635 29.10 17.84 0.57
CA PRO A 635 29.01 19.30 0.59
C PRO A 635 28.00 19.85 1.60
N VAL A 636 26.84 19.21 1.81
CA VAL A 636 25.83 19.69 2.79
C VAL A 636 26.37 19.66 4.22
N ALA A 637 27.20 18.68 4.59
CA ALA A 637 27.85 18.64 5.91
C ALA A 637 28.88 19.77 6.08
N GLU A 638 29.57 20.14 5.01
CA GLU A 638 30.50 21.29 4.99
C GLU A 638 29.75 22.63 4.94
N GLN A 639 28.63 22.71 4.23
CA GLN A 639 27.74 23.87 4.16
C GLN A 639 27.00 24.09 5.49
N LEU A 640 26.66 23.04 6.23
CA LEU A 640 26.11 23.12 7.60
C LEU A 640 27.16 23.58 8.61
N LYS A 641 28.43 23.18 8.45
CA LYS A 641 29.55 23.73 9.25
C LYS A 641 29.81 25.21 8.90
N ALA A 642 29.76 25.57 7.62
CA ALA A 642 29.94 26.94 7.15
C ALA A 642 28.78 27.87 7.57
N ASN A 643 27.53 27.41 7.48
CA ASN A 643 26.35 28.18 7.92
C ASN A 643 26.31 28.35 9.45
N ARG A 644 26.80 27.38 10.24
CA ARG A 644 27.00 27.55 11.69
C ARG A 644 28.02 28.67 11.98
N LEU A 645 29.08 28.79 11.19
CA LEU A 645 30.09 29.84 11.34
C LEU A 645 29.58 31.20 10.87
N LEU A 646 28.80 31.25 9.78
CA LEU A 646 28.18 32.49 9.28
C LEU A 646 27.09 33.03 10.22
N ARG A 647 26.25 32.18 10.81
CA ARG A 647 25.25 32.60 11.81
C ARG A 647 25.89 33.12 13.11
N ARG A 648 27.06 32.61 13.51
CA ARG A 648 27.85 33.18 14.62
C ARG A 648 28.37 34.59 14.34
N LEU A 649 28.58 34.95 13.07
CA LEU A 649 29.19 36.23 12.67
C LEU A 649 28.15 37.32 12.31
N LEU A 650 26.95 36.94 11.86
CA LEU A 650 25.96 37.88 11.30
C LEU A 650 24.88 38.41 12.27
N CYS A 651 24.79 37.93 13.51
CA CYS A 651 23.79 38.41 14.47
C CYS A 651 24.39 39.47 15.42
N HIS A 652 24.29 40.76 15.05
CA HIS A 652 24.84 41.87 15.82
C HIS A 652 23.90 42.47 16.89
N ASP A 653 22.62 42.07 16.95
CA ASP A 653 21.59 42.85 17.69
C ASP A 653 20.91 42.18 18.90
N GLU A 654 21.35 41.03 19.40
CA GLU A 654 20.71 40.38 20.56
C GLU A 654 21.54 40.36 21.86
N SER A 655 20.86 40.69 22.97
CA SER A 655 21.37 40.75 24.35
C SER A 655 22.27 39.56 24.75
N LEU A 656 23.35 39.86 25.47
CA LEU A 656 24.37 38.91 25.95
C LEU A 656 23.79 37.75 26.79
N GLU A 657 22.64 37.93 27.47
CA GLU A 657 22.02 36.88 28.28
C GLU A 657 21.32 35.81 27.43
N ASN A 658 20.68 36.19 26.32
CA ASN A 658 20.08 35.22 25.39
C ASN A 658 21.16 34.42 24.64
N ARG A 659 22.32 35.02 24.39
CA ARG A 659 23.49 34.31 23.82
C ARG A 659 23.97 33.17 24.69
N VAL A 660 23.98 33.31 26.02
CA VAL A 660 24.47 32.23 26.91
C VAL A 660 23.46 31.09 27.06
N CYS A 661 22.17 31.37 27.00
CA CYS A 661 21.12 30.34 27.05
C CYS A 661 20.95 29.59 25.73
N GLN A 662 21.11 30.25 24.58
CA GLN A 662 20.99 29.61 23.28
C GLN A 662 22.24 28.81 22.91
N VAL A 663 23.45 29.28 23.26
CA VAL A 663 24.70 28.52 23.11
C VAL A 663 24.68 27.23 23.93
N LYS A 664 24.13 27.25 25.16
CA LYS A 664 24.00 26.04 25.99
C LYS A 664 22.99 25.02 25.47
N ALA A 665 21.98 25.44 24.70
CA ALA A 665 21.04 24.53 24.06
C ALA A 665 21.61 23.96 22.74
N GLU A 666 22.27 24.78 21.93
CA GLU A 666 22.82 24.38 20.63
C GLU A 666 24.10 23.52 20.73
N ASP A 667 24.89 23.67 21.79
CA ASP A 667 26.07 22.82 22.04
C ASP A 667 25.69 21.37 22.43
N HIS A 668 24.41 21.09 22.71
CA HIS A 668 23.91 19.74 23.07
C HIS A 668 22.91 19.17 22.05
N GLU A 669 22.61 19.90 20.97
CA GLU A 669 21.84 19.37 19.86
C GLU A 669 22.72 18.40 19.06
N THR A 670 22.56 17.11 19.35
CA THR A 670 23.12 16.03 18.53
C THR A 670 22.75 16.28 17.06
N PHE A 671 23.68 15.98 16.15
CA PHE A 671 23.49 16.14 14.69
C PHE A 671 22.14 15.56 14.20
N ALA A 672 21.67 14.49 14.83
CA ALA A 672 20.38 13.86 14.57
C ALA A 672 19.17 14.80 14.82
N LEU A 673 19.18 15.63 15.87
CA LEU A 673 18.09 16.56 16.18
C LEU A 673 18.05 17.73 15.19
N ALA A 674 19.21 18.26 14.81
CA ALA A 674 19.31 19.30 13.79
C ALA A 674 18.86 18.79 12.42
N LEU A 675 19.30 17.60 12.03
CA LEU A 675 18.86 16.94 10.80
C LEU A 675 17.35 16.66 10.83
N ALA A 676 16.79 16.21 11.95
CA ALA A 676 15.36 15.96 12.08
C ALA A 676 14.52 17.24 11.91
N ARG A 677 14.99 18.39 12.43
CA ARG A 677 14.30 19.69 12.24
C ARG A 677 14.33 20.16 10.79
N GLU A 678 15.48 20.05 10.12
CA GLU A 678 15.59 20.40 8.69
C GLU A 678 14.76 19.44 7.82
N MET A 679 14.77 18.13 8.10
CA MET A 679 13.90 17.16 7.43
C MET A 679 12.41 17.48 7.65
N ALA A 680 12.02 17.92 8.84
CA ALA A 680 10.65 18.35 9.12
C ALA A 680 10.28 19.65 8.38
N ALA A 681 11.21 20.61 8.28
CA ALA A 681 11.02 21.85 7.53
C ALA A 681 10.89 21.58 6.02
N MET A 682 11.76 20.72 5.47
CA MET A 682 11.68 20.27 4.09
C MET A 682 10.37 19.52 3.81
N LYS A 683 9.98 18.60 4.69
CA LYS A 683 8.70 17.90 4.61
C LYS A 683 7.53 18.89 4.57
N GLY A 684 7.51 19.89 5.46
CA GLY A 684 6.48 20.92 5.46
C GLY A 684 6.49 21.80 4.20
N GLY A 685 7.66 22.04 3.60
CA GLY A 685 7.79 22.73 2.31
C GLY A 685 7.20 21.93 1.15
N TYR A 686 7.52 20.64 1.06
CA TYR A 686 6.97 19.74 0.05
C TYR A 686 5.47 19.51 0.22
N GLU A 687 4.98 19.40 1.46
CA GLU A 687 3.54 19.29 1.74
C GLU A 687 2.79 20.52 1.23
N ARG A 688 3.31 21.73 1.43
CA ARG A 688 2.73 22.97 0.88
C ARG A 688 2.77 23.00 -0.65
N GLN A 689 3.90 22.64 -1.27
CA GLN A 689 3.99 22.56 -2.73
C GLN A 689 3.01 21.54 -3.32
N LEU A 690 2.81 20.40 -2.65
CA LEU A 690 1.79 19.41 -3.05
C LEU A 690 0.37 19.97 -2.89
N GLU A 691 0.10 20.73 -1.84
CA GLU A 691 -1.17 21.42 -1.64
C GLU A 691 -1.45 22.44 -2.78
N ASP A 692 -0.44 23.23 -3.16
CA ASP A 692 -0.51 24.21 -4.24
C ASP A 692 -0.74 23.53 -5.59
N LEU A 693 0.02 22.48 -5.91
CA LEU A 693 -0.17 21.68 -7.14
C LEU A 693 -1.55 21.02 -7.19
N ARG A 694 -2.06 20.51 -6.07
CA ARG A 694 -3.44 20.01 -5.98
C ARG A 694 -4.45 21.14 -6.21
N GLY A 695 -4.17 22.35 -5.71
CA GLY A 695 -4.98 23.54 -5.96
C GLY A 695 -5.00 23.95 -7.43
N GLU A 696 -3.86 23.95 -8.11
CA GLU A 696 -3.75 24.22 -9.54
C GLU A 696 -4.43 23.14 -10.39
N LEU A 697 -4.32 21.86 -9.99
CA LEU A 697 -5.04 20.78 -10.65
C LEU A 697 -6.56 20.97 -10.56
N ARG A 698 -7.09 21.37 -9.39
CA ARG A 698 -8.53 21.68 -9.24
C ARG A 698 -8.93 22.86 -10.14
N LYS A 699 -8.14 23.93 -10.18
CA LYS A 699 -8.40 25.11 -11.03
C LYS A 699 -8.40 24.73 -12.52
N THR A 700 -7.45 23.91 -12.97
CA THR A 700 -7.38 23.46 -14.37
C THR A 700 -8.53 22.53 -14.73
N GLN A 701 -8.91 21.61 -13.84
CA GLN A 701 -10.11 20.78 -14.01
C GLN A 701 -11.38 21.62 -14.11
N GLN A 702 -11.55 22.63 -13.25
CA GLN A 702 -12.69 23.55 -13.30
C GLN A 702 -12.72 24.34 -14.61
N ARG A 703 -11.57 24.87 -15.07
CA ARG A 703 -11.47 25.54 -16.38
C ARG A 703 -11.85 24.60 -17.52
N ARG A 704 -11.36 23.35 -17.54
CA ARG A 704 -11.73 22.35 -18.56
C ARG A 704 -13.23 22.06 -18.56
N GLN A 705 -13.85 21.95 -17.39
CA GLN A 705 -15.30 21.74 -17.28
C GLN A 705 -16.09 22.93 -17.85
N LEU A 706 -15.71 24.16 -17.50
CA LEU A 706 -16.35 25.37 -18.02
C LEU A 706 -16.18 25.52 -19.53
N THR A 707 -14.97 25.30 -20.06
CA THR A 707 -14.73 25.32 -21.52
C THR A 707 -15.53 24.24 -22.23
N SER A 708 -15.58 23.02 -21.67
CA SER A 708 -16.38 21.93 -22.25
C SER A 708 -17.88 22.24 -22.24
N GLN A 709 -18.40 22.83 -21.16
CA GLN A 709 -19.81 23.27 -21.10
C GLN A 709 -20.10 24.36 -22.13
N ARG A 710 -19.21 25.35 -22.26
CA ARG A 710 -19.32 26.42 -23.26
C ARG A 710 -19.36 25.87 -24.68
N LEU A 711 -18.42 24.99 -25.04
CA LEU A 711 -18.38 24.37 -26.37
C LEU A 711 -19.63 23.53 -26.66
N ARG A 712 -20.16 22.81 -25.67
CA ARG A 712 -21.44 22.08 -25.84
C ARG A 712 -22.61 23.03 -26.10
N ALA A 713 -22.67 24.17 -25.42
CA ALA A 713 -23.70 25.18 -25.63
C ALA A 713 -23.57 25.84 -27.02
N GLU A 714 -22.36 26.19 -27.44
CA GLU A 714 -22.09 26.72 -28.78
C GLU A 714 -22.49 25.71 -29.88
N LEU A 715 -22.18 24.42 -29.70
CA LEU A 715 -22.56 23.37 -30.64
C LEU A 715 -24.07 23.14 -30.69
N ALA A 716 -24.77 23.25 -29.55
CA ALA A 716 -26.23 23.20 -29.51
C ALA A 716 -26.87 24.40 -30.25
N ASN A 717 -26.31 25.60 -30.09
CA ASN A 717 -26.77 26.80 -30.79
C ASN A 717 -26.52 26.73 -32.30
N GLU A 718 -25.38 26.19 -32.75
CA GLU A 718 -25.13 25.99 -34.18
C GLU A 718 -26.03 24.92 -34.79
N ARG A 719 -26.35 23.86 -34.02
CA ARG A 719 -27.35 22.87 -34.43
C ARG A 719 -28.74 23.47 -34.59
N SER A 720 -29.19 24.32 -33.65
CA SER A 720 -30.49 24.96 -33.76
C SER A 720 -30.57 25.94 -34.93
N ARG A 721 -29.51 26.74 -35.16
CA ARG A 721 -29.39 27.62 -36.34
C ARG A 721 -29.43 26.83 -37.64
N SER A 722 -28.67 25.75 -37.72
CA SER A 722 -28.64 24.87 -38.91
C SER A 722 -29.99 24.19 -39.14
N GLN A 723 -30.69 23.76 -38.08
CA GLN A 723 -32.04 23.20 -38.20
C GLN A 723 -33.04 24.25 -38.69
N GLN A 724 -32.92 25.49 -38.23
CA GLN A 724 -33.78 26.59 -38.64
C GLN A 724 -33.58 26.94 -40.13
N THR A 725 -32.33 27.02 -40.60
CA THR A 725 -32.05 27.25 -42.04
C THR A 725 -32.53 26.08 -42.90
N ILE A 726 -32.37 24.83 -42.45
CA ILE A 726 -32.93 23.66 -43.14
C ILE A 726 -34.46 23.75 -43.21
N ALA A 727 -35.13 24.18 -42.14
CA ALA A 727 -36.58 24.34 -42.12
C ALA A 727 -37.04 25.40 -43.13
N GLN A 728 -36.38 26.56 -43.16
CA GLN A 728 -36.65 27.63 -44.13
C GLN A 728 -36.45 27.16 -45.57
N LEU A 729 -35.37 26.43 -45.85
CA LEU A 729 -35.13 25.88 -47.20
C LEU A 729 -36.18 24.83 -47.58
N ARG A 730 -36.61 23.98 -46.65
CA ARG A 730 -37.68 23.01 -46.89
C ARG A 730 -39.01 23.68 -47.19
N GLU A 731 -39.35 24.74 -46.44
CA GLU A 731 -40.54 25.55 -46.69
C GLU A 731 -40.47 26.18 -48.09
N ARG A 732 -39.32 26.79 -48.45
CA ARG A 732 -39.13 27.38 -49.78
C ARG A 732 -39.22 26.35 -50.91
N ILE A 733 -38.69 25.15 -50.72
CA ILE A 733 -38.85 24.05 -51.69
C ILE A 733 -40.32 23.68 -51.83
N SER A 734 -41.06 23.56 -50.73
CA SER A 734 -42.49 23.23 -50.77
C SER A 734 -43.33 24.30 -51.48
N GLU A 735 -43.00 25.58 -51.30
CA GLU A 735 -43.62 26.69 -52.04
C GLU A 735 -43.34 26.59 -53.54
N LEU A 736 -42.09 26.32 -53.92
CA LEU A 736 -41.70 26.18 -55.34
C LEU A 736 -42.34 24.96 -55.99
N GLU A 737 -42.42 23.83 -55.27
CA GLU A 737 -43.12 22.64 -55.75
C GLU A 737 -44.63 22.90 -55.92
N ALA A 738 -45.25 23.65 -55.02
CA ALA A 738 -46.65 24.04 -55.15
C ALA A 738 -46.87 24.94 -56.37
N ALA A 739 -46.02 25.94 -56.56
CA ALA A 739 -46.06 26.84 -57.71
C ALA A 739 -45.88 26.09 -59.05
N LEU A 740 -44.97 25.12 -59.10
CA LEU A 740 -44.79 24.23 -60.25
C LEU A 740 -46.04 23.40 -60.54
N ARG A 741 -46.64 22.77 -59.52
CA ARG A 741 -47.88 22.00 -59.69
C ARG A 741 -49.03 22.87 -60.19
N ASP A 742 -49.14 24.10 -59.72
CA ASP A 742 -50.19 25.02 -60.18
C ASP A 742 -49.93 25.53 -61.61
N GLN A 743 -48.66 25.69 -62.00
CA GLN A 743 -48.28 25.95 -63.39
C GLN A 743 -48.63 24.78 -64.31
N ASP A 744 -48.34 23.54 -63.92
CA ASP A 744 -48.69 22.33 -64.68
C ASP A 744 -50.21 22.21 -64.85
N LYS A 745 -50.99 22.46 -63.79
CA LYS A 745 -52.46 22.49 -63.87
C LYS A 745 -52.96 23.57 -64.83
N ALA A 746 -52.39 24.77 -64.78
CA ALA A 746 -52.76 25.86 -65.66
C ALA A 746 -52.45 25.53 -67.13
N TRP A 747 -51.33 24.87 -67.39
CA TRP A 747 -50.96 24.41 -68.73
C TRP A 747 -51.90 23.31 -69.24
N ILE A 748 -52.22 22.31 -68.40
CA ILE A 748 -53.20 21.27 -68.76
C ILE A 748 -54.57 21.89 -69.07
N ALA A 749 -55.02 22.87 -68.26
CA ALA A 749 -56.28 23.58 -68.48
C ALA A 749 -56.29 24.37 -69.80
N ALA A 750 -55.21 25.09 -70.12
CA ALA A 750 -55.07 25.81 -71.38
C ALA A 750 -55.06 24.84 -72.57
N HIS A 751 -54.35 23.72 -72.46
CA HIS A 751 -54.29 22.71 -73.52
C HIS A 751 -55.65 22.02 -73.74
N THR A 752 -56.37 21.69 -72.68
CA THR A 752 -57.74 21.14 -72.79
C THR A 752 -58.71 22.16 -73.39
N GLN A 753 -58.58 23.44 -73.05
CA GLN A 753 -59.38 24.51 -73.65
C GLN A 753 -59.05 24.68 -75.14
N GLN A 754 -57.77 24.60 -75.53
CA GLN A 754 -57.34 24.63 -76.92
C GLN A 754 -57.93 23.45 -77.71
N GLN A 755 -57.88 22.23 -77.16
CA GLN A 755 -58.48 21.05 -77.77
C GLN A 755 -59.99 21.21 -77.96
N ALA A 756 -60.70 21.73 -76.95
CA ALA A 756 -62.14 21.97 -77.05
C ALA A 756 -62.51 22.97 -78.15
N ILE A 757 -61.69 24.01 -78.37
CA ILE A 757 -61.91 24.98 -79.46
C ILE A 757 -61.64 24.33 -80.83
N LEU A 758 -60.64 23.46 -80.93
CA LEU A 758 -60.38 22.69 -82.16
C LEU A 758 -61.52 21.71 -82.48
N ASP A 759 -62.05 21.01 -81.46
CA ASP A 759 -63.20 20.12 -81.63
C ASP A 759 -64.45 20.90 -82.07
N GLN A 760 -64.65 22.14 -81.57
CA GLN A 760 -65.73 23.04 -82.04
C GLN A 760 -65.53 23.50 -83.48
N TYR A 761 -64.28 23.74 -83.90
CA TYR A 761 -63.95 24.07 -85.29
C TYR A 761 -64.24 22.90 -86.24
N GLU A 762 -63.91 21.67 -85.84
CA GLU A 762 -64.22 20.45 -86.61
C GLU A 762 -65.73 20.18 -86.71
N ALA A 763 -66.48 20.47 -85.64
CA ALA A 763 -67.94 20.28 -85.60
C ALA A 763 -68.76 21.41 -86.28
N ALA A 764 -68.13 22.53 -86.62
CA ALA A 764 -68.82 23.70 -87.19
C ALA A 764 -69.38 23.44 -88.59
N THR A 765 -70.68 23.75 -88.77
CA THR A 765 -71.42 23.52 -90.03
C THR A 765 -71.54 24.78 -90.89
N SER A 766 -71.16 25.94 -90.36
CA SER A 766 -71.16 27.22 -91.06
C SER A 766 -69.80 27.93 -90.99
N ASP A 767 -69.45 28.70 -92.03
CA ASP A 767 -68.18 29.43 -92.09
C ASP A 767 -68.07 30.52 -91.00
N GLY A 768 -69.20 31.09 -90.57
CA GLY A 768 -69.23 32.06 -89.48
C GLY A 768 -68.91 31.45 -88.11
N GLU A 769 -69.24 30.18 -87.88
CA GLU A 769 -68.85 29.44 -86.66
C GLU A 769 -67.36 29.07 -86.69
N ARG A 770 -66.84 28.66 -87.85
CA ARG A 770 -65.41 28.40 -88.06
C ARG A 770 -64.55 29.64 -87.82
N GLN A 771 -64.96 30.79 -88.34
CA GLN A 771 -64.26 32.05 -88.10
C GLN A 771 -64.30 32.48 -86.62
N ARG A 772 -65.41 32.25 -85.91
CA ARG A 772 -65.48 32.50 -84.46
C ARG A 772 -64.55 31.58 -83.67
N ALA A 773 -64.52 30.28 -83.95
CA ALA A 773 -63.61 29.34 -83.29
C ALA A 773 -62.12 29.68 -83.56
N LEU A 774 -61.76 30.08 -84.78
CA LEU A 774 -60.40 30.54 -85.10
C LEU A 774 -60.03 31.84 -84.37
N GLN A 775 -60.96 32.79 -84.23
CA GLN A 775 -60.74 34.01 -83.45
C GLN A 775 -60.57 33.72 -81.95
N GLU A 776 -61.33 32.78 -81.39
CA GLU A 776 -61.17 32.34 -80.00
C GLU A 776 -59.85 31.60 -79.78
N LEU A 777 -59.42 30.76 -80.71
CA LEU A 777 -58.11 30.10 -80.69
C LEU A 777 -56.97 31.11 -80.75
N ALA A 778 -57.05 32.10 -81.65
CA ALA A 778 -56.05 33.16 -81.78
C ALA A 778 -55.94 34.00 -80.50
N LYS A 779 -57.07 34.31 -79.85
CA LYS A 779 -57.09 35.01 -78.55
C LYS A 779 -56.46 34.17 -77.43
N LEU A 780 -56.75 32.87 -77.38
CA LEU A 780 -56.20 31.95 -76.39
C LEU A 780 -54.67 31.84 -76.54
N VAL A 781 -54.18 31.53 -77.74
CA VAL A 781 -52.74 31.39 -78.04
C VAL A 781 -52.01 32.72 -77.86
N GLY A 782 -52.61 33.84 -78.29
CA GLY A 782 -52.05 35.18 -78.08
C GLY A 782 -51.98 35.59 -76.60
N SER A 783 -52.91 35.14 -75.77
CA SER A 783 -52.83 35.36 -74.31
C SER A 783 -51.73 34.54 -73.65
N GLU A 784 -51.47 33.32 -74.13
CA GLU A 784 -50.44 32.43 -73.60
C GLU A 784 -49.03 32.88 -74.03
N GLN A 785 -48.89 33.35 -75.27
CA GLN A 785 -47.66 33.97 -75.79
C GLN A 785 -47.28 35.20 -74.93
N ARG A 786 -48.23 36.10 -74.68
CA ARG A 786 -48.04 37.29 -73.82
C ARG A 786 -47.64 36.91 -72.40
N ARG A 787 -48.25 35.87 -71.83
CA ARG A 787 -47.87 35.36 -70.50
C ARG A 787 -46.41 34.87 -70.48
N ARG A 788 -45.97 34.12 -71.50
CA ARG A 788 -44.58 33.63 -71.61
C ARG A 788 -43.58 34.78 -71.80
N GLU A 789 -43.96 35.80 -72.57
CA GLU A 789 -43.15 37.00 -72.76
C GLU A 789 -43.07 37.84 -71.47
N ARG A 790 -44.16 38.00 -70.72
CA ARG A 790 -44.15 38.57 -69.36
C ARG A 790 -43.18 37.84 -68.45
N GLU A 791 -43.27 36.51 -68.39
CA GLU A 791 -42.36 35.70 -67.55
C GLU A 791 -40.90 35.81 -68.02
N ARG A 792 -40.64 35.87 -69.33
CA ARG A 792 -39.29 36.07 -69.89
C ARG A 792 -38.73 37.44 -69.51
N LEU A 793 -39.51 38.49 -69.67
CA LEU A 793 -39.12 39.88 -69.33
C LEU A 793 -38.90 40.03 -67.82
N SER A 794 -39.78 39.47 -66.99
CA SER A 794 -39.61 39.45 -65.54
C SER A 794 -38.35 38.69 -65.10
N LYS A 795 -38.05 37.53 -65.71
CA LYS A 795 -36.80 36.79 -65.47
C LYS A 795 -35.56 37.55 -65.93
N LEU A 796 -35.63 38.25 -67.06
CA LEU A 796 -34.54 39.11 -67.55
C LEU A 796 -34.31 40.30 -66.62
N LEU A 797 -35.35 40.96 -66.14
CA LEU A 797 -35.25 42.05 -65.16
C LEU A 797 -34.65 41.56 -63.84
N ALA A 798 -35.07 40.40 -63.33
CA ALA A 798 -34.49 39.79 -62.15
C ALA A 798 -33.00 39.43 -62.34
N TYR A 799 -32.62 38.91 -63.51
CA TYR A 799 -31.23 38.56 -63.84
C TYR A 799 -30.34 39.79 -64.01
N CYS A 800 -30.82 40.82 -64.71
CA CYS A 800 -30.13 42.09 -64.87
C CYS A 800 -30.03 42.86 -63.54
N GLY A 801 -31.02 42.72 -62.65
CA GLY A 801 -31.01 43.30 -61.31
C GLY A 801 -30.02 42.63 -60.35
N ALA A 802 -29.74 41.33 -60.50
CA ALA A 802 -28.74 40.60 -59.70
C ALA A 802 -27.28 40.93 -60.06
N SER A 803 -27.05 41.59 -61.20
CA SER A 803 -25.72 42.01 -61.69
C SER A 803 -25.23 43.34 -61.09
N SER A 804 -26.14 44.20 -60.60
CA SER A 804 -25.77 45.45 -59.94
C SER A 804 -25.65 45.26 -58.42
N VAL A 805 -24.42 45.14 -57.95
CA VAL A 805 -24.07 45.30 -56.53
C VAL A 805 -24.54 46.69 -56.10
N THR A 806 -25.38 46.76 -55.06
CA THR A 806 -26.03 47.95 -54.46
C THR A 806 -27.34 48.42 -55.11
N VAL A 807 -28.49 47.90 -54.66
CA VAL A 807 -29.68 48.73 -54.27
C VAL A 807 -30.51 47.90 -53.27
N GLU A 808 -30.53 48.33 -52.02
CA GLU A 808 -31.50 47.87 -51.03
C GLU A 808 -32.89 48.45 -51.39
N HIS A 809 -33.89 47.56 -51.45
CA HIS A 809 -35.31 47.84 -51.74
C HIS A 809 -35.65 48.43 -53.12
N ARG A 810 -35.91 47.54 -54.09
CA ARG A 810 -36.72 47.85 -55.28
C ARG A 810 -38.13 47.32 -55.10
N ASP A 811 -39.13 48.18 -55.33
CA ASP A 811 -40.55 47.85 -55.25
C ASP A 811 -40.96 46.99 -56.46
N ARG A 812 -41.42 45.75 -56.19
CA ARG A 812 -41.92 44.82 -57.22
C ARG A 812 -43.01 45.43 -58.11
N ALA A 813 -43.79 46.38 -57.60
CA ALA A 813 -44.86 47.03 -58.35
C ALA A 813 -44.34 47.84 -59.55
N LEU A 814 -43.16 48.47 -59.44
CA LEU A 814 -42.56 49.25 -60.53
C LEU A 814 -41.97 48.33 -61.63
N GLU A 815 -41.53 47.13 -61.26
CA GLU A 815 -41.06 46.13 -62.24
C GLU A 815 -42.23 45.53 -63.03
N GLU A 816 -43.38 45.29 -62.39
CA GLU A 816 -44.59 44.82 -63.06
C GLU A 816 -45.14 45.89 -64.03
N GLU A 817 -45.15 47.17 -63.63
CA GLU A 817 -45.61 48.28 -64.46
C GLU A 817 -44.72 48.51 -65.69
N THR A 818 -43.41 48.29 -65.56
CA THR A 818 -42.46 48.41 -66.70
C THR A 818 -42.56 47.24 -67.68
N VAL A 819 -42.82 46.01 -67.21
CA VAL A 819 -43.09 44.87 -68.09
C VAL A 819 -44.37 45.07 -68.90
N ASP A 820 -45.43 45.59 -68.26
CA ASP A 820 -46.70 45.85 -68.93
C ASP A 820 -46.60 47.01 -69.94
N ALA A 821 -45.83 48.06 -69.64
CA ALA A 821 -45.57 49.15 -70.58
C ALA A 821 -44.79 48.69 -71.84
N VAL A 822 -43.82 47.78 -71.68
CA VAL A 822 -43.04 47.23 -72.80
C VAL A 822 -43.89 46.32 -73.69
N LEU A 823 -44.79 45.54 -73.10
CA LEU A 823 -45.69 44.68 -73.87
C LEU A 823 -46.75 45.47 -74.63
N ALA A 824 -47.25 46.57 -74.05
CA ALA A 824 -48.15 47.49 -74.74
C ALA A 824 -47.47 48.19 -75.92
N ALA A 825 -46.17 48.51 -75.82
CA ALA A 825 -45.42 49.09 -76.93
C ALA A 825 -45.17 48.10 -78.08
N LEU A 826 -44.93 46.82 -77.77
CA LEU A 826 -44.77 45.76 -78.77
C LEU A 826 -46.08 45.40 -79.50
N GLU A 827 -47.24 45.64 -78.90
CA GLU A 827 -48.54 45.47 -79.57
C GLU A 827 -48.76 46.52 -80.69
N VAL A 828 -48.21 47.73 -80.54
CA VAL A 828 -48.35 48.81 -81.55
C VAL A 828 -47.48 48.56 -82.79
N ASP A 829 -46.30 47.97 -82.62
CA ASP A 829 -45.36 47.69 -83.73
C ASP A 829 -45.73 46.45 -84.58
N VAL A 830 -46.72 45.65 -84.15
CA VAL A 830 -47.21 44.45 -84.88
C VAL A 830 -48.52 44.73 -85.63
N GLU A 831 -49.21 45.84 -85.30
CA GLU A 831 -50.43 46.29 -86.00
C GLU A 831 -50.16 47.28 -87.15
N GLU A 832 -48.92 47.81 -87.29
CA GLU A 832 -48.40 48.48 -88.51
C GLU A 832 -47.78 47.48 -89.50
#